data_AF-F7KNX6-F1
#
_entry.id   AF-F7KNX6-F1
#
_cell.length_a   1.000
_cell.length_b   1.000
_cell.length_c   1.000
_cell.angle_alpha   90.00
_cell.angle_beta   90.00
_cell.angle_gamma   90.00
#
_symmetry.space_group_name_H-M   'P 1'
#
loop_
_entity.id
_entity.type
_entity.pdbx_description
1 polymer ?
#
loop_
_entity_poly.entity_id
_entity_poly.type
_entity_poly.pdbx_seq_one_letter_code
_entity_poly.pdbx_strand_id
1 'polypeptide(L)'
;MQRNKVKKCLLALVLSLTVSLAMLPSGVRAEEIDSKGSGEPKVEDAQGEGQNKAEDKKEAEDTDKKVSDAVKEENKDSSKEENKNSSNEGKVQNKAVLKAVGDAGNQDSDKSIEAKAEGNTIYLNDAISAGASDSNDGLSKDKPVKTFDKAYELAGKGGTIIICDTTYWIEVNHDLSDVTIKLDEDYDTSKMDLGSEVIKIWGNVTFTNVTIDGNKANAKVAPTYSPLVYVGPSSELTIIDTIIENNGCWGVDCGTGGKFTMEGSSSIRNNEYDPSGDWECGGGMRVNDGGVAYLNGGTIEGNSAIAGGGIYISTGTVYLNGTEIKNNTATTGNGGAIHMVNDNYKWSSATDVHSAKLVMTGGSITNNKADWVGGAISAWDCRGGDAASFPGDDYGVIIDISGGTISDNTSESDGSAIALRGYYNGDVSYSNLRLSGAPTISGDVYLQEHKDVNKGAMIDVTGEFMPSDPVIVTDDNGIVGRDIIKYVDGVTPDLSVFVSGWDTLGIRRDETNSQVLEWGDEVPIWFVGKDSSQEKIMATPGSVINPASIPEMTSKGYTLDGWTDPDGNKWDMANDVVTNEMTLTSVWKLNAPEVTIKADKTEAKPGETITLTAIASHDIKGLPCTYVWYKDGKEIKGETGSTLKVTENGNYSVKIMITDAEGLTAEGMSKEVKCTFSDQASASGNAGNGSNGKGNTGTNGSVKTGDEAQGILYLVVLLAALGAGTVVVLRRRARQF
;
A
#
# COMPACT_ATOMS: atom_id res chain seq x y z
N MET A 1 40.29 0.76 43.38
CA MET A 1 39.20 -0.22 43.16
C MET A 1 38.13 0.41 42.26
N GLN A 2 38.40 0.56 40.95
CA GLN A 2 37.41 0.83 39.90
C GLN A 2 38.02 0.42 38.56
N ARG A 3 37.56 -0.69 38.00
CA ARG A 3 37.90 -1.17 36.66
C ARG A 3 36.82 -2.16 36.21
N ASN A 4 35.63 -1.62 35.90
CA ASN A 4 34.52 -2.28 35.18
C ASN A 4 33.27 -1.36 35.21
N LYS A 5 33.11 -0.51 34.19
CA LYS A 5 31.83 0.09 33.71
C LYS A 5 32.06 1.01 32.50
N VAL A 6 32.72 0.51 31.45
CA VAL A 6 32.75 1.15 30.11
C VAL A 6 32.55 0.07 29.04
N LYS A 7 31.35 -0.50 29.01
CA LYS A 7 30.81 -1.37 27.93
C LYS A 7 29.28 -1.35 27.99
N LYS A 8 28.68 -0.27 27.47
CA LYS A 8 27.29 -0.10 26.98
C LYS A 8 27.13 1.39 26.66
N CYS A 9 26.79 1.71 25.41
CA CYS A 9 26.72 3.04 24.74
C CYS A 9 27.77 3.23 23.63
N LEU A 10 27.78 2.32 22.64
CA LEU A 10 28.34 2.59 21.31
C LEU A 10 27.78 1.60 20.27
N LEU A 11 26.51 1.76 19.90
CA LEU A 11 25.89 1.07 18.75
C LEU A 11 24.66 1.85 18.23
N ALA A 12 24.90 3.06 17.74
CA ALA A 12 23.90 3.88 17.03
C ALA A 12 24.58 5.07 16.32
N LEU A 13 25.43 4.81 15.33
CA LEU A 13 25.69 5.66 14.15
C LEU A 13 26.75 5.00 13.23
N VAL A 14 26.77 5.43 11.96
CA VAL A 14 27.69 5.02 10.87
C VAL A 14 27.41 3.65 10.24
N LEU A 15 26.51 3.64 9.26
CA LEU A 15 26.84 3.31 7.86
C LEU A 15 25.65 3.60 6.92
N SER A 16 25.76 4.67 6.14
CA SER A 16 24.97 4.90 4.93
C SER A 16 25.86 5.59 3.88
N LEU A 17 25.61 5.27 2.60
CA LEU A 17 26.48 5.51 1.43
C LEU A 17 27.81 4.69 1.48
N THR A 18 28.19 3.89 0.49
CA THR A 18 27.91 3.94 -0.98
C THR A 18 27.97 2.56 -1.66
N VAL A 19 27.56 2.53 -2.94
CA VAL A 19 27.90 1.58 -4.04
C VAL A 19 26.97 0.36 -4.24
N SER A 20 26.22 0.44 -5.34
CA SER A 20 25.63 -0.68 -6.07
C SER A 20 26.71 -1.47 -6.84
N LEU A 21 26.64 -2.81 -6.89
CA LEU A 21 26.68 -3.63 -8.12
C LEU A 21 26.65 -5.15 -7.80
N ALA A 22 25.71 -5.87 -8.44
CA ALA A 22 25.66 -7.32 -8.76
C ALA A 22 26.12 -8.40 -7.74
N MET A 23 25.24 -9.39 -7.48
CA MET A 23 25.42 -10.77 -7.99
C MET A 23 24.16 -11.65 -7.85
N LEU A 24 24.13 -12.73 -8.64
CA LEU A 24 23.01 -13.63 -8.98
C LEU A 24 22.64 -14.66 -7.88
N PRO A 25 21.50 -15.39 -8.01
CA PRO A 25 20.89 -16.11 -6.87
C PRO A 25 21.52 -17.48 -6.58
N SER A 26 21.48 -17.86 -5.31
CA SER A 26 21.82 -19.21 -4.84
C SER A 26 20.57 -19.92 -4.30
N GLY A 27 20.00 -20.81 -5.09
CA GLY A 27 18.88 -21.66 -4.66
C GLY A 27 19.34 -22.83 -3.78
N VAL A 28 18.46 -23.28 -2.88
CA VAL A 28 18.56 -24.59 -2.22
C VAL A 28 17.19 -25.26 -2.26
N ARG A 29 17.12 -26.26 -3.14
CA ARG A 29 16.42 -27.55 -3.05
C ARG A 29 15.38 -27.77 -1.93
N ALA A 30 14.21 -28.20 -2.36
CA ALA A 30 13.28 -28.99 -1.54
C ALA A 30 13.88 -30.36 -1.16
N GLU A 31 13.47 -30.87 0.00
CA GLU A 31 13.48 -32.30 0.33
C GLU A 31 12.12 -32.67 0.96
N GLU A 32 11.39 -33.58 0.33
CA GLU A 32 10.27 -34.28 0.95
C GLU A 32 10.81 -35.24 2.02
N ILE A 33 10.20 -35.27 3.21
CA ILE A 33 10.18 -36.49 4.04
C ILE A 33 8.75 -36.73 4.54
N ASP A 34 8.33 -37.98 4.38
CA ASP A 34 6.97 -38.49 4.54
C ASP A 34 6.55 -38.71 6.01
N SER A 35 5.25 -38.86 6.18
CA SER A 35 4.43 -39.13 7.36
C SER A 35 4.95 -40.15 8.39
N LYS A 36 4.70 -39.86 9.69
CA LYS A 36 3.83 -40.65 10.61
C LYS A 36 3.97 -40.24 12.08
N GLY A 37 2.84 -40.27 12.80
CA GLY A 37 2.78 -40.94 14.11
C GLY A 37 2.41 -40.13 15.36
N SER A 38 1.13 -40.19 15.73
CA SER A 38 0.59 -40.36 17.11
C SER A 38 0.96 -39.39 18.25
N GLY A 39 -0.07 -38.92 18.97
CA GLY A 39 0.08 -38.49 20.37
C GLY A 39 -0.98 -37.53 20.89
N GLU A 40 -2.16 -38.02 21.28
CA GLU A 40 -3.09 -37.26 22.13
C GLU A 40 -2.46 -36.94 23.50
N PRO A 41 -2.72 -35.76 24.09
CA PRO A 41 -2.78 -35.59 25.54
C PRO A 41 -4.23 -35.65 26.02
N LYS A 42 -4.49 -36.48 27.03
CA LYS A 42 -5.82 -36.62 27.66
C LYS A 42 -6.18 -35.41 28.51
N VAL A 43 -7.48 -35.13 28.57
CA VAL A 43 -8.13 -34.23 29.53
C VAL A 43 -8.07 -34.83 30.94
N GLU A 44 -7.81 -34.02 31.95
CA GLU A 44 -8.08 -34.34 33.36
C GLU A 44 -9.37 -33.65 33.82
N ASP A 45 -10.23 -34.41 34.50
CA ASP A 45 -11.52 -33.94 35.03
C ASP A 45 -11.37 -33.03 36.26
N ALA A 46 -12.19 -31.99 36.34
CA ALA A 46 -12.53 -31.31 37.59
C ALA A 46 -14.04 -31.07 37.68
N GLN A 47 -14.71 -31.75 38.62
CA GLN A 47 -16.14 -31.60 38.87
C GLN A 47 -16.46 -30.32 39.66
N GLY A 48 -17.59 -29.67 39.35
CA GLY A 48 -18.13 -28.56 40.11
C GLY A 48 -19.63 -28.35 39.83
N GLU A 49 -20.46 -28.54 40.85
CA GLU A 49 -21.94 -28.41 40.83
C GLU A 49 -22.37 -26.92 40.72
N GLY A 50 -23.55 -26.52 40.23
CA GLY A 50 -24.68 -27.27 39.64
C GLY A 50 -25.96 -26.39 39.52
N GLN A 51 -27.10 -27.06 39.24
CA GLN A 51 -28.51 -26.60 39.37
C GLN A 51 -29.20 -25.74 38.26
N ASN A 52 -30.00 -26.45 37.45
CA ASN A 52 -31.45 -26.28 37.28
C ASN A 52 -32.04 -24.99 36.67
N LYS A 53 -32.61 -25.11 35.47
CA LYS A 53 -34.07 -25.37 35.32
C LYS A 53 -34.42 -25.99 33.97
N ALA A 54 -35.48 -26.80 33.96
CA ALA A 54 -36.01 -27.50 32.79
C ALA A 54 -37.47 -27.08 32.53
N GLU A 55 -37.90 -27.21 31.27
CA GLU A 55 -39.25 -27.55 30.79
C GLU A 55 -39.10 -27.70 29.25
N ASP A 56 -38.89 -28.89 28.66
CA ASP A 56 -39.64 -30.16 28.70
C ASP A 56 -40.96 -30.14 27.91
N LYS A 57 -40.90 -30.60 26.65
CA LYS A 57 -41.84 -31.54 25.99
C LYS A 57 -41.50 -31.68 24.49
N LYS A 58 -41.13 -32.87 24.01
CA LYS A 58 -41.99 -34.03 23.63
C LYS A 58 -42.69 -33.81 22.28
N GLU A 59 -42.75 -34.78 21.36
CA GLU A 59 -42.29 -36.18 21.39
C GLU A 59 -42.24 -36.75 19.97
N ALA A 60 -41.45 -37.83 19.77
CA ALA A 60 -41.73 -39.00 18.93
C ALA A 60 -42.00 -38.83 17.42
N GLU A 61 -41.66 -39.76 16.53
CA GLU A 61 -40.88 -41.03 16.57
C GLU A 61 -40.46 -41.26 15.08
N ASP A 62 -39.25 -41.75 14.77
CA ASP A 62 -38.89 -43.19 14.63
C ASP A 62 -39.71 -43.89 13.50
N THR A 63 -39.18 -44.75 12.61
CA THR A 63 -37.91 -45.50 12.46
C THR A 63 -37.70 -45.71 10.94
N ASP A 64 -36.53 -45.45 10.33
CA ASP A 64 -35.40 -46.39 10.10
C ASP A 64 -35.51 -47.39 8.89
N LYS A 65 -34.44 -47.36 8.07
CA LYS A 65 -33.81 -48.45 7.27
C LYS A 65 -34.34 -49.01 5.92
N LYS A 66 -33.34 -49.11 5.02
CA LYS A 66 -33.08 -50.06 3.90
C LYS A 66 -33.87 -49.84 2.60
N VAL A 67 -33.24 -49.50 1.47
CA VAL A 67 -32.18 -50.20 0.69
C VAL A 67 -32.69 -51.48 0.01
N SER A 68 -32.87 -51.42 -1.31
CA SER A 68 -32.48 -52.48 -2.25
C SER A 68 -32.53 -52.02 -3.71
N ASP A 69 -31.59 -52.51 -4.50
CA ASP A 69 -31.34 -52.21 -5.92
C ASP A 69 -32.38 -52.74 -6.93
N ALA A 70 -32.25 -52.23 -8.17
CA ALA A 70 -32.19 -53.00 -9.43
C ALA A 70 -33.39 -53.05 -10.43
N VAL A 71 -33.17 -52.36 -11.57
CA VAL A 71 -33.08 -52.92 -12.95
C VAL A 71 -34.37 -53.17 -13.81
N LYS A 72 -34.24 -52.76 -15.10
CA LYS A 72 -35.04 -53.05 -16.34
C LYS A 72 -36.39 -52.31 -16.51
N GLU A 73 -36.57 -51.50 -17.56
CA GLU A 73 -36.77 -51.84 -19.00
C GLU A 73 -38.05 -52.66 -19.27
N GLU A 74 -39.10 -52.03 -19.81
CA GLU A 74 -39.42 -52.13 -21.25
C GLU A 74 -40.57 -51.17 -21.68
N ASN A 75 -40.69 -50.95 -22.98
CA ASN A 75 -41.60 -49.98 -23.61
C ASN A 75 -43.05 -50.47 -23.81
N LYS A 76 -44.01 -49.54 -23.70
CA LYS A 76 -45.13 -49.30 -24.66
C LYS A 76 -45.98 -48.11 -24.16
N ASP A 77 -46.07 -46.97 -24.83
CA ASP A 77 -46.66 -46.68 -26.16
C ASP A 77 -48.17 -46.36 -26.11
N SER A 78 -48.58 -45.43 -26.96
CA SER A 78 -49.92 -44.84 -27.19
C SER A 78 -50.46 -43.87 -26.12
N SER A 79 -51.15 -42.77 -26.47
CA SER A 79 -51.24 -42.02 -27.75
C SER A 79 -52.06 -40.72 -27.56
N LYS A 80 -51.97 -39.79 -28.54
CA LYS A 80 -52.94 -38.69 -28.83
C LYS A 80 -53.00 -37.50 -27.83
N GLU A 81 -53.34 -36.26 -28.23
CA GLU A 81 -53.77 -35.75 -29.56
C GLU A 81 -53.35 -34.27 -29.80
N GLU A 82 -52.77 -34.03 -30.98
CA GLU A 82 -53.00 -32.95 -31.95
C GLU A 82 -53.15 -31.45 -31.58
N ASN A 83 -52.20 -30.64 -32.08
CA ASN A 83 -52.37 -29.72 -33.24
C ASN A 83 -50.96 -29.25 -33.69
N LYS A 84 -50.45 -29.50 -34.92
CA LYS A 84 -50.82 -28.93 -36.24
C LYS A 84 -50.89 -27.39 -36.21
N ASN A 85 -50.21 -26.60 -37.06
CA ASN A 85 -49.34 -26.85 -38.22
C ASN A 85 -48.53 -25.55 -38.52
N SER A 86 -47.54 -25.42 -39.43
CA SER A 86 -46.94 -26.29 -40.46
C SER A 86 -45.59 -25.75 -40.98
N SER A 87 -44.66 -26.65 -41.38
CA SER A 87 -43.78 -26.68 -42.59
C SER A 87 -43.34 -25.38 -43.31
N ASN A 88 -42.12 -25.23 -43.86
CA ASN A 88 -41.20 -26.17 -44.55
C ASN A 88 -39.77 -26.07 -43.98
N GLU A 89 -39.03 -27.15 -43.72
CA GLU A 89 -38.31 -28.06 -44.65
C GLU A 89 -37.10 -27.47 -45.40
N GLY A 90 -35.91 -28.01 -45.06
CA GLY A 90 -34.60 -27.69 -45.64
C GLY A 90 -33.46 -28.50 -44.98
N LYS A 91 -33.48 -29.84 -45.11
CA LYS A 91 -32.38 -30.73 -44.64
C LYS A 91 -31.16 -30.64 -45.58
N VAL A 92 -30.00 -31.17 -45.10
CA VAL A 92 -28.68 -31.45 -45.76
C VAL A 92 -27.59 -30.52 -45.18
N GLN A 93 -26.49 -30.96 -44.54
CA GLN A 93 -26.00 -32.28 -44.07
C GLN A 93 -25.23 -32.07 -42.75
N ASN A 94 -25.33 -32.99 -41.80
CA ASN A 94 -24.45 -33.02 -40.62
C ASN A 94 -24.05 -34.46 -40.30
N LYS A 95 -22.94 -34.93 -40.89
CA LYS A 95 -22.25 -36.20 -40.55
C LYS A 95 -20.88 -36.29 -41.22
N ALA A 96 -19.92 -36.84 -40.48
CA ALA A 96 -18.46 -36.82 -40.72
C ALA A 96 -17.84 -35.43 -40.44
N VAL A 97 -16.88 -35.25 -39.54
CA VAL A 97 -16.01 -36.24 -38.86
C VAL A 97 -15.99 -36.00 -37.34
N LEU A 98 -16.38 -37.02 -36.57
CA LEU A 98 -16.11 -37.15 -35.13
C LEU A 98 -16.11 -38.65 -34.78
N LYS A 99 -15.17 -39.07 -33.92
CA LYS A 99 -14.67 -40.44 -33.64
C LYS A 99 -13.52 -40.90 -34.54
N ALA A 100 -12.40 -41.41 -34.01
CA ALA A 100 -11.99 -41.48 -32.60
C ALA A 100 -10.46 -41.62 -32.44
N VAL A 101 -9.94 -40.92 -31.42
CA VAL A 101 -9.09 -41.42 -30.32
C VAL A 101 -8.35 -42.75 -30.58
N GLY A 102 -7.01 -42.70 -30.57
CA GLY A 102 -6.18 -43.91 -30.59
C GLY A 102 -4.69 -43.74 -30.89
N ASP A 103 -4.01 -42.76 -30.28
CA ASP A 103 -2.60 -42.83 -29.83
C ASP A 103 -2.07 -41.42 -29.49
N ALA A 104 -1.79 -41.19 -28.21
CA ALA A 104 -0.99 -40.07 -27.72
C ALA A 104 -0.16 -40.54 -26.53
N GLY A 105 0.61 -41.63 -26.75
CA GLY A 105 1.68 -41.97 -25.83
C GLY A 105 2.80 -40.93 -25.97
N ASN A 106 3.13 -40.26 -24.86
CA ASN A 106 4.32 -39.45 -24.62
C ASN A 106 5.06 -38.96 -25.88
N GLN A 107 4.48 -37.99 -26.59
CA GLN A 107 5.18 -37.28 -27.65
C GLN A 107 5.88 -36.04 -27.09
N ASP A 108 7.11 -36.24 -26.63
CA ASP A 108 8.19 -35.25 -26.81
C ASP A 108 8.47 -35.12 -28.33
N SER A 109 7.49 -34.63 -29.08
CA SER A 109 7.64 -34.34 -30.51
C SER A 109 8.36 -33.01 -30.66
N ASP A 110 9.69 -33.09 -30.73
CA ASP A 110 10.64 -32.13 -31.31
C ASP A 110 10.13 -30.66 -31.35
N LYS A 111 10.18 -29.98 -30.19
CA LYS A 111 9.63 -28.62 -30.00
C LYS A 111 10.34 -27.50 -30.78
N SER A 112 11.35 -27.82 -31.59
CA SER A 112 12.17 -26.82 -32.29
C SER A 112 11.94 -26.81 -33.81
N ILE A 113 11.25 -25.77 -34.28
CA ILE A 113 11.41 -25.31 -35.67
C ILE A 113 12.65 -24.43 -35.70
N GLU A 114 13.76 -24.94 -36.25
CA GLU A 114 14.95 -24.11 -36.48
C GLU A 114 14.65 -23.01 -37.51
N ALA A 115 14.76 -21.75 -37.10
CA ALA A 115 14.75 -20.58 -37.97
C ALA A 115 15.88 -20.70 -39.03
N LYS A 116 15.53 -20.71 -40.33
CA LYS A 116 16.51 -20.93 -41.42
C LYS A 116 16.92 -19.66 -42.15
N ALA A 117 16.49 -18.51 -41.65
CA ALA A 117 16.76 -17.19 -42.19
C ALA A 117 17.06 -16.17 -41.09
N GLU A 118 17.52 -14.98 -41.48
CA GLU A 118 17.71 -13.82 -40.59
C GLU A 118 16.93 -12.63 -41.17
N GLY A 119 15.99 -12.08 -40.39
CA GLY A 119 15.41 -10.74 -40.63
C GLY A 119 14.46 -10.57 -41.81
N ASN A 120 13.81 -11.62 -42.33
CA ASN A 120 12.87 -11.47 -43.45
C ASN A 120 11.49 -10.98 -43.00
N THR A 121 10.82 -10.18 -43.83
CA THR A 121 9.36 -9.96 -43.75
C THR A 121 8.65 -11.01 -44.59
N ILE A 122 7.75 -11.78 -43.96
CA ILE A 122 7.01 -12.88 -44.58
C ILE A 122 5.50 -12.66 -44.43
N TYR A 123 4.78 -12.74 -45.53
CA TYR A 123 3.32 -12.62 -45.57
C TYR A 123 2.68 -14.01 -45.39
N LEU A 124 1.77 -14.12 -44.41
CA LEU A 124 0.99 -15.29 -44.09
C LEU A 124 -0.48 -15.08 -44.47
N ASN A 125 -1.09 -16.06 -45.12
CA ASN A 125 -2.52 -16.10 -45.40
C ASN A 125 -2.97 -17.58 -45.49
N ASP A 126 -4.07 -17.98 -44.86
CA ASP A 126 -4.52 -19.38 -44.89
C ASP A 126 -5.36 -19.74 -46.14
N ALA A 127 -5.88 -18.72 -46.84
CA ALA A 127 -6.89 -18.85 -47.86
C ALA A 127 -6.27 -19.16 -49.24
N ILE A 128 -6.69 -20.28 -49.83
CA ILE A 128 -6.28 -20.68 -51.19
C ILE A 128 -6.66 -19.62 -52.24
N SER A 129 -7.74 -18.85 -51.99
CA SER A 129 -8.17 -17.73 -52.84
C SER A 129 -7.17 -16.57 -52.89
N ALA A 130 -6.29 -16.43 -51.90
CA ALA A 130 -5.19 -15.45 -51.89
C ALA A 130 -3.91 -15.97 -52.57
N GLY A 131 -3.92 -17.17 -53.16
CA GLY A 131 -2.73 -17.79 -53.75
C GLY A 131 -1.76 -18.40 -52.73
N ALA A 132 -2.20 -18.58 -51.48
CA ALA A 132 -1.39 -19.10 -50.38
C ALA A 132 -0.87 -20.51 -50.63
N SER A 133 0.44 -20.70 -50.44
CA SER A 133 1.11 -22.00 -50.54
C SER A 133 2.45 -21.98 -49.81
N ASP A 134 2.79 -23.06 -49.09
CA ASP A 134 4.10 -23.21 -48.43
C ASP A 134 5.26 -23.48 -49.42
N SER A 135 4.93 -23.58 -50.72
CA SER A 135 5.91 -23.51 -51.82
C SER A 135 6.30 -22.08 -52.20
N ASN A 136 5.63 -21.06 -51.66
CA ASN A 136 5.92 -19.66 -51.95
C ASN A 136 7.13 -19.17 -51.15
N ASP A 137 7.75 -18.08 -51.61
CA ASP A 137 8.84 -17.40 -50.90
C ASP A 137 8.34 -16.54 -49.72
N GLY A 138 7.04 -16.20 -49.70
CA GLY A 138 6.43 -15.39 -48.65
C GLY A 138 6.81 -13.91 -48.69
N LEU A 139 7.60 -13.46 -49.68
CA LEU A 139 8.19 -12.11 -49.69
C LEU A 139 7.25 -11.02 -50.25
N SER A 140 6.02 -11.37 -50.65
CA SER A 140 4.99 -10.41 -51.03
C SER A 140 3.56 -10.89 -50.75
N LYS A 141 2.62 -9.94 -50.61
CA LYS A 141 1.17 -10.22 -50.47
C LYS A 141 0.59 -11.06 -51.63
N ASP A 142 1.21 -11.04 -52.81
CA ASP A 142 0.78 -11.83 -53.99
C ASP A 142 1.22 -13.31 -53.92
N LYS A 143 2.14 -13.65 -53.00
CA LYS A 143 2.68 -15.00 -52.79
C LYS A 143 2.85 -15.31 -51.30
N PRO A 144 1.78 -15.25 -50.50
CA PRO A 144 1.89 -15.54 -49.07
C PRO A 144 2.18 -17.03 -48.86
N VAL A 145 2.86 -17.36 -47.77
CA VAL A 145 2.90 -18.74 -47.27
C VAL A 145 1.58 -19.08 -46.58
N LYS A 146 1.29 -20.38 -46.45
CA LYS A 146 -0.01 -20.86 -45.98
C LYS A 146 -0.01 -21.19 -44.48
N THR A 147 1.07 -21.74 -43.96
CA THR A 147 1.18 -22.17 -42.56
C THR A 147 2.07 -21.24 -41.74
N PHE A 148 1.74 -21.11 -40.45
CA PHE A 148 2.52 -20.29 -39.52
C PHE A 148 3.93 -20.84 -39.32
N ASP A 149 4.08 -22.15 -39.15
CA ASP A 149 5.37 -22.86 -39.11
C ASP A 149 6.29 -22.45 -40.27
N LYS A 150 5.72 -22.36 -41.49
CA LYS A 150 6.46 -21.95 -42.69
C LYS A 150 6.79 -20.46 -42.67
N ALA A 151 5.89 -19.62 -42.16
CA ALA A 151 6.16 -18.19 -41.98
C ALA A 151 7.30 -17.95 -40.98
N TYR A 152 7.30 -18.67 -39.85
CA TYR A 152 8.32 -18.59 -38.82
C TYR A 152 9.68 -19.11 -39.30
N GLU A 153 9.72 -20.26 -40.00
CA GLU A 153 10.95 -20.80 -40.63
C GLU A 153 11.62 -19.78 -41.56
N LEU A 154 10.82 -19.08 -42.38
CA LEU A 154 11.30 -18.14 -43.40
C LEU A 154 11.56 -16.72 -42.89
N ALA A 155 10.83 -16.26 -41.86
CA ALA A 155 11.07 -14.97 -41.23
C ALA A 155 12.39 -15.02 -40.44
N GLY A 156 12.51 -16.08 -39.63
CA GLY A 156 13.69 -16.37 -38.83
C GLY A 156 14.03 -15.30 -37.79
N LYS A 157 15.27 -15.34 -37.28
CA LYS A 157 15.70 -14.48 -36.17
C LYS A 157 15.68 -13.01 -36.58
N GLY A 158 14.97 -12.17 -35.82
CA GLY A 158 14.71 -10.77 -36.11
C GLY A 158 13.71 -10.52 -37.25
N GLY A 159 13.05 -11.57 -37.74
CA GLY A 159 12.08 -11.49 -38.85
C GLY A 159 10.73 -10.92 -38.43
N THR A 160 9.89 -10.66 -39.43
CA THR A 160 8.50 -10.19 -39.26
C THR A 160 7.53 -11.08 -40.02
N ILE A 161 6.52 -11.63 -39.34
CA ILE A 161 5.39 -12.31 -39.95
C ILE A 161 4.23 -11.32 -40.04
N ILE A 162 3.80 -10.98 -41.25
CA ILE A 162 2.63 -10.16 -41.50
C ILE A 162 1.43 -11.08 -41.75
N ILE A 163 0.44 -11.03 -40.87
CA ILE A 163 -0.81 -11.75 -40.99
C ILE A 163 -1.75 -10.93 -41.89
N CYS A 164 -1.92 -11.38 -43.13
CA CYS A 164 -3.00 -10.92 -44.02
C CYS A 164 -4.32 -11.64 -43.66
N ASP A 165 -5.46 -11.21 -44.21
CA ASP A 165 -6.80 -11.80 -43.93
C ASP A 165 -6.79 -13.34 -43.82
N THR A 166 -6.90 -13.87 -42.59
CA THR A 166 -7.04 -15.31 -42.34
C THR A 166 -8.51 -15.69 -42.18
N THR A 167 -8.82 -16.94 -42.49
CA THR A 167 -10.15 -17.54 -42.35
C THR A 167 -10.35 -18.14 -40.95
N TYR A 168 -9.26 -18.56 -40.31
CA TYR A 168 -9.23 -19.11 -38.95
C TYR A 168 -8.12 -18.46 -38.09
N TRP A 169 -8.16 -18.73 -36.79
CA TRP A 169 -7.06 -18.43 -35.86
C TRP A 169 -5.78 -19.18 -36.24
N ILE A 170 -4.64 -18.62 -35.85
CA ILE A 170 -3.33 -19.25 -35.96
C ILE A 170 -3.09 -20.09 -34.71
N GLU A 171 -3.01 -21.41 -34.85
CA GLU A 171 -2.59 -22.29 -33.77
C GLU A 171 -1.06 -22.24 -33.59
N VAL A 172 -0.60 -22.01 -32.35
CA VAL A 172 0.82 -22.05 -31.97
C VAL A 172 1.00 -23.06 -30.85
N ASN A 173 1.87 -24.05 -31.11
CA ASN A 173 2.07 -25.25 -30.29
C ASN A 173 3.55 -25.53 -29.95
N HIS A 174 4.44 -24.58 -30.28
CA HIS A 174 5.89 -24.66 -30.07
C HIS A 174 6.44 -23.30 -29.64
N ASP A 175 7.65 -23.29 -29.06
CA ASP A 175 8.27 -22.08 -28.51
C ASP A 175 8.70 -21.12 -29.62
N LEU A 176 8.47 -19.82 -29.40
CA LEU A 176 8.85 -18.75 -30.35
C LEU A 176 9.91 -17.84 -29.76
N SER A 177 10.86 -17.43 -30.60
CA SER A 177 11.95 -16.54 -30.19
C SER A 177 12.32 -15.51 -31.25
N ASP A 178 12.60 -14.27 -30.82
CA ASP A 178 13.18 -13.21 -31.66
C ASP A 178 12.38 -12.90 -32.95
N VAL A 179 11.05 -12.90 -32.91
CA VAL A 179 10.21 -12.64 -34.09
C VAL A 179 9.15 -11.57 -33.81
N THR A 180 8.85 -10.75 -34.81
CA THR A 180 7.67 -9.87 -34.80
C THR A 180 6.53 -10.53 -35.55
N ILE A 181 5.32 -10.54 -34.97
CA ILE A 181 4.07 -10.95 -35.60
C ILE A 181 3.19 -9.70 -35.64
N LYS A 182 2.65 -9.35 -36.80
CA LYS A 182 1.91 -8.10 -36.99
C LYS A 182 0.69 -8.31 -37.89
N LEU A 183 -0.45 -7.74 -37.53
CA LEU A 183 -1.61 -7.68 -38.41
C LEU A 183 -1.35 -6.72 -39.59
N ASP A 184 -1.73 -7.13 -40.80
CA ASP A 184 -1.60 -6.31 -42.00
C ASP A 184 -2.39 -5.00 -41.91
N GLU A 185 -1.98 -3.97 -42.65
CA GLU A 185 -2.68 -2.67 -42.67
C GLU A 185 -4.11 -2.76 -43.22
N ASP A 186 -4.36 -3.70 -44.15
CA ASP A 186 -5.69 -3.93 -44.71
C ASP A 186 -6.47 -5.03 -43.95
N TYR A 187 -5.92 -5.59 -42.87
CA TYR A 187 -6.51 -6.71 -42.14
C TYR A 187 -7.91 -6.34 -41.63
N ASP A 188 -8.90 -7.12 -42.08
CA ASP A 188 -10.32 -6.86 -41.85
C ASP A 188 -10.88 -7.94 -40.93
N THR A 189 -10.67 -7.70 -39.63
CA THR A 189 -11.19 -8.54 -38.54
C THR A 189 -12.72 -8.62 -38.54
N SER A 190 -13.46 -7.74 -39.23
CA SER A 190 -14.94 -7.85 -39.32
C SER A 190 -15.43 -9.10 -40.08
N LYS A 191 -14.51 -9.81 -40.75
CA LYS A 191 -14.75 -11.10 -41.41
C LYS A 191 -14.65 -12.30 -40.46
N MET A 192 -14.12 -12.12 -39.26
CA MET A 192 -14.06 -13.16 -38.24
C MET A 192 -15.45 -13.42 -37.64
N ASP A 193 -15.75 -14.68 -37.35
CA ASP A 193 -16.92 -15.02 -36.54
C ASP A 193 -16.74 -14.44 -35.12
N LEU A 194 -17.85 -14.07 -34.47
CA LEU A 194 -17.85 -13.52 -33.11
C LEU A 194 -17.05 -14.42 -32.15
N GLY A 195 -16.04 -13.86 -31.49
CA GLY A 195 -15.16 -14.61 -30.57
C GLY A 195 -13.92 -15.24 -31.21
N SER A 196 -13.52 -14.85 -32.43
CA SER A 196 -12.29 -15.38 -33.04
C SER A 196 -11.04 -14.67 -32.52
N GLU A 197 -10.13 -15.44 -31.93
CA GLU A 197 -8.77 -15.03 -31.60
C GLU A 197 -7.84 -14.97 -32.82
N VAL A 198 -6.79 -14.15 -32.77
CA VAL A 198 -5.75 -14.13 -33.82
C VAL A 198 -4.78 -15.30 -33.64
N ILE A 199 -4.22 -15.47 -32.43
CA ILE A 199 -3.30 -16.55 -32.06
C ILE A 199 -3.94 -17.39 -30.95
N LYS A 200 -4.09 -18.68 -31.20
CA LYS A 200 -4.53 -19.68 -30.22
C LYS A 200 -3.33 -20.48 -29.74
N ILE A 201 -3.08 -20.45 -28.43
CA ILE A 201 -2.05 -21.31 -27.81
C ILE A 201 -2.60 -22.73 -27.65
N TRP A 202 -1.80 -23.73 -27.99
CA TRP A 202 -2.13 -25.13 -27.82
C TRP A 202 -1.01 -25.88 -27.07
N GLY A 203 -1.31 -26.35 -25.86
CA GLY A 203 -0.32 -26.99 -24.98
C GLY A 203 0.60 -25.96 -24.32
N ASN A 204 1.85 -26.35 -24.03
CA ASN A 204 2.77 -25.56 -23.21
C ASN A 204 3.83 -24.87 -24.09
N VAL A 205 3.75 -23.54 -24.18
CA VAL A 205 4.49 -22.69 -25.12
C VAL A 205 5.18 -21.54 -24.39
N THR A 206 6.39 -21.20 -24.83
CA THR A 206 7.17 -20.05 -24.35
C THR A 206 7.45 -19.07 -25.48
N PHE A 207 7.15 -17.79 -25.28
CA PHE A 207 7.57 -16.69 -26.16
C PHE A 207 8.72 -15.93 -25.51
N THR A 208 9.86 -15.81 -26.20
CA THR A 208 11.06 -15.08 -25.72
C THR A 208 11.45 -13.99 -26.71
N ASN A 209 11.44 -12.72 -26.29
CA ASN A 209 11.73 -11.58 -27.18
C ASN A 209 10.86 -11.60 -28.46
N VAL A 210 9.57 -11.88 -28.30
CA VAL A 210 8.57 -11.84 -29.38
C VAL A 210 7.83 -10.50 -29.33
N THR A 211 7.39 -9.98 -30.47
CA THR A 211 6.45 -8.84 -30.51
C THR A 211 5.19 -9.26 -31.26
N ILE A 212 4.01 -8.97 -30.72
CA ILE A 212 2.70 -9.24 -31.32
C ILE A 212 1.96 -7.91 -31.41
N ASP A 213 1.83 -7.36 -32.62
CA ASP A 213 1.29 -6.03 -32.88
C ASP A 213 -0.02 -6.11 -33.65
N GLY A 214 -1.12 -5.75 -32.96
CA GLY A 214 -2.47 -5.68 -33.53
C GLY A 214 -2.67 -4.55 -34.54
N ASN A 215 -1.70 -3.63 -34.68
CA ASN A 215 -1.68 -2.59 -35.70
C ASN A 215 -2.96 -1.72 -35.75
N LYS A 216 -3.64 -1.49 -34.61
CA LYS A 216 -4.96 -0.79 -34.53
C LYS A 216 -5.06 0.56 -35.22
N ALA A 217 -3.93 1.24 -35.41
CA ALA A 217 -3.87 2.52 -36.12
C ALA A 217 -4.20 2.40 -37.63
N ASN A 218 -4.05 1.19 -38.20
CA ASN A 218 -4.25 0.91 -39.62
C ASN A 218 -5.32 -0.17 -39.87
N ALA A 219 -5.41 -1.18 -39.00
CA ALA A 219 -6.37 -2.28 -39.13
C ALA A 219 -7.83 -1.78 -39.18
N LYS A 220 -8.64 -2.36 -40.07
CA LYS A 220 -10.04 -1.95 -40.26
C LYS A 220 -10.96 -2.60 -39.21
N VAL A 221 -11.10 -1.90 -38.08
CA VAL A 221 -12.14 -2.11 -37.04
C VAL A 221 -12.19 -3.53 -36.49
N ALA A 222 -11.53 -3.73 -35.34
CA ALA A 222 -11.72 -4.94 -34.53
C ALA A 222 -13.21 -5.16 -34.21
N PRO A 223 -13.76 -6.37 -34.42
CA PRO A 223 -15.06 -6.75 -33.93
C PRO A 223 -14.99 -6.92 -32.41
N THR A 224 -16.16 -6.99 -31.82
CA THR A 224 -16.36 -7.41 -30.44
C THR A 224 -15.77 -8.82 -30.21
N TYR A 225 -15.01 -9.01 -29.12
CA TYR A 225 -14.39 -10.29 -28.68
C TYR A 225 -13.26 -10.90 -29.54
N SER A 226 -12.26 -10.13 -30.01
CA SER A 226 -11.08 -10.66 -30.75
C SER A 226 -9.73 -10.37 -30.07
N PRO A 227 -9.25 -11.22 -29.13
CA PRO A 227 -7.89 -11.13 -28.58
C PRO A 227 -6.79 -11.35 -29.62
N LEU A 228 -5.62 -10.74 -29.41
CA LEU A 228 -4.41 -11.15 -30.14
C LEU A 228 -3.97 -12.56 -29.74
N VAL A 229 -3.99 -12.86 -28.44
CA VAL A 229 -3.55 -14.15 -27.90
C VAL A 229 -4.62 -14.74 -26.99
N TYR A 230 -5.13 -15.92 -27.33
CA TYR A 230 -6.01 -16.71 -26.48
C TYR A 230 -5.28 -17.93 -25.91
N VAL A 231 -5.34 -18.05 -24.57
CA VAL A 231 -4.82 -19.19 -23.80
C VAL A 231 -6.03 -19.97 -23.27
N GLY A 232 -6.40 -21.02 -24.00
CA GLY A 232 -7.58 -21.83 -23.71
C GLY A 232 -7.31 -23.05 -22.82
N PRO A 233 -8.30 -23.96 -22.72
CA PRO A 233 -8.22 -25.15 -21.88
C PRO A 233 -6.97 -25.99 -22.09
N SER A 234 -6.36 -26.44 -20.98
CA SER A 234 -5.16 -27.28 -20.97
C SER A 234 -3.94 -26.68 -21.70
N SER A 235 -3.90 -25.35 -21.87
CA SER A 235 -2.80 -24.66 -22.53
C SER A 235 -2.11 -23.68 -21.58
N GLU A 236 -0.79 -23.59 -21.68
CA GLU A 236 0.05 -22.72 -20.87
C GLU A 236 0.93 -21.86 -21.77
N LEU A 237 0.86 -20.54 -21.60
CA LEU A 237 1.75 -19.58 -22.24
C LEU A 237 2.63 -18.89 -21.20
N THR A 238 3.95 -18.96 -21.39
CA THR A 238 4.91 -18.09 -20.68
C THR A 238 5.48 -17.06 -21.65
N ILE A 239 5.44 -15.78 -21.28
CA ILE A 239 6.06 -14.69 -22.05
C ILE A 239 7.25 -14.10 -21.29
N ILE A 240 8.38 -13.96 -21.98
CA ILE A 240 9.65 -13.44 -21.45
C ILE A 240 10.16 -12.36 -22.40
N ASP A 241 10.44 -11.16 -21.87
CA ASP A 241 10.86 -9.97 -22.63
C ASP A 241 10.00 -9.72 -23.90
N THR A 242 8.72 -10.07 -23.85
CA THR A 242 7.82 -10.15 -25.01
C THR A 242 6.75 -9.07 -24.96
N ILE A 243 6.41 -8.48 -26.11
CA ILE A 243 5.48 -7.36 -26.22
C ILE A 243 4.19 -7.82 -26.93
N ILE A 244 3.03 -7.49 -26.35
CA ILE A 244 1.70 -7.69 -26.94
C ILE A 244 1.00 -6.33 -26.96
N GLU A 245 0.79 -5.76 -28.14
CA GLU A 245 0.41 -4.35 -28.24
C GLU A 245 -0.55 -3.98 -29.36
N ASN A 246 -1.14 -2.79 -29.20
CA ASN A 246 -1.92 -2.08 -30.22
C ASN A 246 -3.07 -2.90 -30.82
N ASN A 247 -3.75 -3.74 -30.04
CA ASN A 247 -5.00 -4.36 -30.48
C ASN A 247 -6.19 -3.39 -30.34
N GLY A 248 -7.19 -3.54 -31.23
CA GLY A 248 -8.51 -2.90 -31.11
C GLY A 248 -9.50 -3.68 -30.22
N CYS A 249 -8.98 -4.60 -29.42
CA CYS A 249 -9.65 -5.36 -28.39
C CYS A 249 -8.60 -5.68 -27.31
N TRP A 250 -8.83 -6.66 -26.41
CA TRP A 250 -7.82 -7.04 -25.43
C TRP A 250 -6.58 -7.68 -26.04
N GLY A 251 -5.42 -7.49 -25.42
CA GLY A 251 -4.16 -8.09 -25.87
C GLY A 251 -4.14 -9.60 -25.61
N VAL A 252 -4.49 -10.00 -24.39
CA VAL A 252 -4.46 -11.40 -23.93
C VAL A 252 -5.83 -11.82 -23.37
N ASP A 253 -6.25 -13.04 -23.68
CA ASP A 253 -7.41 -13.70 -23.11
C ASP A 253 -6.98 -15.03 -22.47
N CYS A 254 -6.97 -15.08 -21.15
CA CYS A 254 -6.68 -16.29 -20.38
C CYS A 254 -8.01 -16.91 -19.92
N GLY A 255 -8.68 -17.59 -20.85
CA GLY A 255 -9.98 -18.19 -20.65
C GLY A 255 -9.95 -19.55 -19.95
N THR A 256 -11.02 -20.34 -20.15
CA THR A 256 -11.38 -21.50 -19.34
C THR A 256 -10.22 -22.48 -19.10
N GLY A 257 -9.69 -22.50 -17.87
CA GLY A 257 -8.60 -23.41 -17.48
C GLY A 257 -7.27 -23.21 -18.23
N GLY A 258 -7.07 -22.05 -18.87
CA GLY A 258 -5.78 -21.63 -19.42
C GLY A 258 -4.85 -21.09 -18.35
N LYS A 259 -3.54 -21.12 -18.61
CA LYS A 259 -2.52 -20.58 -17.70
C LYS A 259 -1.58 -19.61 -18.42
N PHE A 260 -1.50 -18.38 -17.93
CA PHE A 260 -0.62 -17.33 -18.47
C PHE A 260 0.44 -16.94 -17.45
N THR A 261 1.70 -16.79 -17.88
CA THR A 261 2.82 -16.37 -17.03
C THR A 261 3.59 -15.25 -17.72
N MET A 262 3.83 -14.14 -17.01
CA MET A 262 4.49 -12.94 -17.53
C MET A 262 5.76 -12.63 -16.73
N GLU A 263 6.90 -12.68 -17.42
CA GLU A 263 8.25 -12.60 -16.84
C GLU A 263 9.11 -11.54 -17.51
N GLY A 264 10.22 -11.19 -16.85
CA GLY A 264 11.26 -10.30 -17.38
C GLY A 264 10.74 -8.89 -17.64
N SER A 265 11.07 -8.35 -18.82
CA SER A 265 10.70 -7.01 -19.28
C SER A 265 9.49 -7.02 -20.22
N SER A 266 8.66 -8.08 -20.16
CA SER A 266 7.48 -8.22 -21.03
C SER A 266 6.50 -7.06 -20.88
N SER A 267 5.70 -6.79 -21.91
CA SER A 267 4.71 -5.70 -21.87
C SER A 267 3.40 -6.04 -22.57
N ILE A 268 2.27 -5.73 -21.95
CA ILE A 268 0.94 -5.74 -22.57
C ILE A 268 0.45 -4.30 -22.62
N ARG A 269 0.41 -3.68 -23.80
CA ARG A 269 0.28 -2.22 -23.89
C ARG A 269 -0.54 -1.67 -25.04
N ASN A 270 -1.14 -0.49 -24.83
CA ASN A 270 -1.91 0.25 -25.83
C ASN A 270 -3.09 -0.53 -26.47
N ASN A 271 -3.54 -1.62 -25.85
CA ASN A 271 -4.70 -2.39 -26.30
C ASN A 271 -5.98 -1.67 -25.84
N GLU A 272 -6.99 -1.64 -26.69
CA GLU A 272 -8.15 -0.75 -26.51
C GLU A 272 -9.44 -1.44 -26.91
N TYR A 273 -10.42 -1.52 -25.99
CA TYR A 273 -11.71 -2.15 -26.25
C TYR A 273 -12.88 -1.22 -25.90
N ASP A 274 -13.52 -0.68 -26.95
CA ASP A 274 -14.64 0.27 -26.84
C ASP A 274 -15.84 -0.14 -27.73
N PRO A 275 -16.56 -1.23 -27.41
CA PRO A 275 -17.83 -1.53 -28.06
C PRO A 275 -18.98 -0.77 -27.40
N SER A 276 -19.79 -0.09 -28.19
CA SER A 276 -21.02 0.53 -27.68
C SER A 276 -22.08 -0.54 -27.32
N GLY A 277 -22.04 -1.11 -26.10
CA GLY A 277 -23.17 -1.86 -25.54
C GLY A 277 -22.88 -3.05 -24.61
N ASP A 278 -21.64 -3.54 -24.51
CA ASP A 278 -21.32 -4.78 -23.80
C ASP A 278 -20.66 -4.56 -22.42
N TRP A 279 -20.78 -5.55 -21.53
CA TRP A 279 -20.50 -5.44 -20.08
C TRP A 279 -19.22 -6.16 -19.63
N GLU A 280 -18.49 -6.81 -20.54
CA GLU A 280 -17.32 -7.65 -20.28
C GLU A 280 -16.07 -7.10 -20.97
N CYS A 281 -15.14 -6.49 -20.23
CA CYS A 281 -14.00 -5.80 -20.83
C CYS A 281 -12.80 -5.76 -19.88
N GLY A 282 -11.60 -6.11 -20.36
CA GLY A 282 -10.35 -5.65 -19.74
C GLY A 282 -9.34 -5.28 -20.81
N GLY A 283 -8.86 -4.04 -20.85
CA GLY A 283 -8.20 -3.49 -22.04
C GLY A 283 -6.88 -4.18 -22.40
N GLY A 284 -6.04 -4.49 -21.42
CA GLY A 284 -4.80 -5.26 -21.62
C GLY A 284 -5.06 -6.76 -21.66
N MET A 285 -5.73 -7.28 -20.62
CA MET A 285 -5.93 -8.71 -20.41
C MET A 285 -7.30 -9.05 -19.82
N ARG A 286 -7.92 -10.12 -20.32
CA ARG A 286 -9.07 -10.81 -19.72
C ARG A 286 -8.59 -12.11 -19.06
N VAL A 287 -9.08 -12.42 -17.86
CA VAL A 287 -8.81 -13.68 -17.14
C VAL A 287 -10.13 -14.24 -16.63
N ASN A 288 -10.59 -15.36 -17.18
CA ASN A 288 -11.93 -15.88 -16.88
C ASN A 288 -12.11 -17.40 -16.88
N ASP A 289 -13.23 -17.84 -16.30
CA ASP A 289 -13.71 -19.23 -16.29
C ASP A 289 -12.69 -20.23 -15.70
N GLY A 290 -12.05 -19.84 -14.60
CA GLY A 290 -10.98 -20.61 -13.96
C GLY A 290 -9.60 -20.46 -14.62
N GLY A 291 -9.43 -19.56 -15.59
CA GLY A 291 -8.12 -19.16 -16.09
C GLY A 291 -7.23 -18.54 -15.00
N VAL A 292 -5.90 -18.75 -15.11
CA VAL A 292 -4.92 -18.34 -14.08
C VAL A 292 -3.77 -17.54 -14.69
N ALA A 293 -3.55 -16.31 -14.21
CA ALA A 293 -2.42 -15.47 -14.61
C ALA A 293 -1.39 -15.27 -13.48
N TYR A 294 -0.11 -15.43 -13.81
CA TYR A 294 1.04 -15.16 -12.94
C TYR A 294 1.82 -13.95 -13.46
N LEU A 295 1.79 -12.85 -12.72
CA LEU A 295 2.32 -11.54 -13.11
C LEU A 295 3.57 -11.22 -12.27
N ASN A 296 4.70 -11.75 -12.72
CA ASN A 296 5.96 -11.79 -11.98
C ASN A 296 6.95 -10.69 -12.40
N GLY A 297 6.78 -10.08 -13.58
CA GLY A 297 7.59 -8.96 -14.06
C GLY A 297 6.91 -8.18 -15.19
N GLY A 298 7.61 -7.16 -15.72
CA GLY A 298 7.14 -6.38 -16.86
C GLY A 298 6.05 -5.35 -16.56
N THR A 299 5.37 -4.86 -17.60
CA THR A 299 4.38 -3.77 -17.53
C THR A 299 3.05 -4.09 -18.23
N ILE A 300 1.93 -3.72 -17.61
CA ILE A 300 0.61 -3.66 -18.27
C ILE A 300 0.21 -2.18 -18.31
N GLU A 301 0.37 -1.53 -19.47
CA GLU A 301 0.28 -0.06 -19.54
C GLU A 301 -0.41 0.56 -20.76
N GLY A 302 -1.04 1.72 -20.55
CA GLY A 302 -1.68 2.50 -21.62
C GLY A 302 -2.88 1.80 -22.27
N ASN A 303 -3.40 0.73 -21.65
CA ASN A 303 -4.55 0.01 -22.16
C ASN A 303 -5.86 0.70 -21.73
N SER A 304 -6.91 0.52 -22.52
CA SER A 304 -8.19 1.22 -22.35
C SER A 304 -9.36 0.27 -22.56
N ALA A 305 -10.39 0.38 -21.72
CA ALA A 305 -11.62 -0.39 -21.87
C ALA A 305 -12.79 0.30 -21.15
N ILE A 306 -14.02 -0.21 -21.32
CA ILE A 306 -15.19 0.25 -20.53
C ILE A 306 -14.92 0.07 -19.02
N ALA A 307 -14.45 -1.11 -18.64
CA ALA A 307 -14.00 -1.46 -17.29
C ALA A 307 -12.65 -2.19 -17.38
N GLY A 308 -11.95 -2.34 -16.24
CA GLY A 308 -10.74 -3.17 -16.16
C GLY A 308 -9.64 -2.72 -17.13
N GLY A 309 -9.34 -1.42 -17.19
CA GLY A 309 -8.52 -0.83 -18.24
C GLY A 309 -7.22 -1.60 -18.52
N GLY A 310 -6.53 -2.06 -17.47
CA GLY A 310 -5.44 -3.03 -17.56
C GLY A 310 -5.92 -4.48 -17.61
N ILE A 311 -6.65 -4.93 -16.58
CA ILE A 311 -7.09 -6.33 -16.40
C ILE A 311 -8.58 -6.43 -16.04
N TYR A 312 -9.28 -7.41 -16.60
CA TYR A 312 -10.61 -7.84 -16.15
C TYR A 312 -10.59 -9.30 -15.69
N ILE A 313 -11.10 -9.53 -14.47
CA ILE A 313 -11.14 -10.83 -13.82
C ILE A 313 -12.60 -11.22 -13.62
N SER A 314 -13.07 -12.24 -14.34
CA SER A 314 -14.42 -12.80 -14.18
C SER A 314 -14.32 -14.30 -13.93
N THR A 315 -14.55 -14.76 -12.70
CA THR A 315 -14.32 -16.17 -12.28
C THR A 315 -12.91 -16.74 -12.52
N GLY A 316 -11.92 -15.88 -12.81
CA GLY A 316 -10.50 -16.22 -12.96
C GLY A 316 -9.63 -15.88 -11.73
N THR A 317 -8.36 -16.28 -11.75
CA THR A 317 -7.38 -15.96 -10.68
C THR A 317 -6.15 -15.24 -11.22
N VAL A 318 -5.74 -14.14 -10.56
CA VAL A 318 -4.52 -13.39 -10.87
C VAL A 318 -3.59 -13.33 -9.66
N TYR A 319 -2.32 -13.66 -9.87
CA TYR A 319 -1.24 -13.47 -8.89
C TYR A 319 -0.35 -12.31 -9.34
N LEU A 320 -0.38 -11.20 -8.60
CA LEU A 320 0.45 -10.01 -8.83
C LEU A 320 1.64 -10.01 -7.87
N ASN A 321 2.81 -10.38 -8.39
CA ASN A 321 4.03 -10.60 -7.61
C ASN A 321 5.14 -9.59 -7.95
N GLY A 322 5.17 -9.07 -9.19
CA GLY A 322 6.23 -8.13 -9.62
C GLY A 322 5.90 -7.20 -10.78
N THR A 323 4.82 -7.44 -11.53
CA THR A 323 4.40 -6.58 -12.67
C THR A 323 3.95 -5.19 -12.23
N GLU A 324 4.19 -4.18 -13.06
CA GLU A 324 3.65 -2.82 -12.91
C GLU A 324 2.40 -2.64 -13.78
N ILE A 325 1.24 -2.30 -13.19
CA ILE A 325 -0.01 -2.01 -13.91
C ILE A 325 -0.25 -0.50 -13.85
N LYS A 326 -0.02 0.21 -14.96
CA LYS A 326 0.05 1.69 -14.93
C LYS A 326 -0.52 2.41 -16.14
N ASN A 327 -1.01 3.63 -15.94
CA ASN A 327 -1.54 4.49 -17.01
C ASN A 327 -2.70 3.86 -17.81
N ASN A 328 -3.43 2.89 -17.24
CA ASN A 328 -4.59 2.29 -17.89
C ASN A 328 -5.88 3.05 -17.55
N THR A 329 -6.88 2.99 -18.42
CA THR A 329 -8.13 3.76 -18.30
C THR A 329 -9.38 2.89 -18.43
N ALA A 330 -10.31 3.04 -17.49
CA ALA A 330 -11.69 2.57 -17.62
C ALA A 330 -12.59 3.75 -18.03
N THR A 331 -13.02 3.80 -19.30
CA THR A 331 -13.59 4.98 -19.97
C THR A 331 -15.05 5.29 -19.62
N THR A 332 -15.81 4.30 -19.14
CA THR A 332 -17.24 4.46 -18.80
C THR A 332 -17.68 3.64 -17.59
N GLY A 333 -16.76 2.89 -16.97
CA GLY A 333 -17.05 1.93 -15.92
C GLY A 333 -15.99 1.89 -14.82
N ASN A 334 -15.75 0.69 -14.29
CA ASN A 334 -15.03 0.49 -13.03
C ASN A 334 -13.61 -0.06 -13.25
N GLY A 335 -12.73 0.12 -12.25
CA GLY A 335 -11.46 -0.59 -12.23
C GLY A 335 -10.48 -0.07 -13.28
N GLY A 336 -9.91 1.11 -13.06
CA GLY A 336 -9.00 1.75 -14.03
C GLY A 336 -7.81 0.85 -14.36
N ALA A 337 -7.25 0.20 -13.34
CA ALA A 337 -6.25 -0.85 -13.52
C ALA A 337 -6.89 -2.24 -13.61
N ILE A 338 -7.68 -2.63 -12.59
CA ILE A 338 -8.28 -3.97 -12.47
C ILE A 338 -9.77 -3.85 -12.15
N HIS A 339 -10.62 -4.52 -12.93
CA HIS A 339 -11.99 -4.79 -12.54
C HIS A 339 -12.20 -6.29 -12.28
N MET A 340 -12.95 -6.60 -11.23
CA MET A 340 -13.25 -7.96 -10.79
C MET A 340 -14.75 -8.14 -10.60
N VAL A 341 -15.29 -9.22 -11.14
CA VAL A 341 -16.70 -9.58 -11.00
C VAL A 341 -16.83 -11.10 -10.83
N ASN A 342 -17.83 -11.55 -10.07
CA ASN A 342 -18.31 -12.93 -10.20
C ASN A 342 -19.43 -12.89 -11.24
N ASP A 343 -19.20 -13.46 -12.44
CA ASP A 343 -20.24 -13.55 -13.45
C ASP A 343 -21.16 -14.75 -13.16
N ASN A 344 -22.39 -14.43 -12.79
CA ASN A 344 -23.44 -15.37 -12.39
C ASN A 344 -24.12 -16.01 -13.63
N TYR A 345 -23.32 -16.31 -14.67
CA TYR A 345 -23.77 -16.71 -15.99
C TYR A 345 -24.24 -18.17 -15.98
N LYS A 346 -25.55 -18.37 -16.18
CA LYS A 346 -26.26 -19.66 -16.12
C LYS A 346 -25.82 -20.73 -17.15
N TRP A 347 -24.75 -20.47 -17.89
CA TRP A 347 -24.19 -21.34 -18.92
C TRP A 347 -22.78 -21.84 -18.62
N SER A 348 -22.13 -21.36 -17.54
CA SER A 348 -20.86 -21.95 -17.11
C SER A 348 -21.08 -23.40 -16.69
N SER A 349 -20.34 -24.32 -17.34
CA SER A 349 -20.31 -25.74 -16.99
C SER A 349 -19.20 -26.07 -15.99
N ALA A 350 -18.43 -25.08 -15.54
CA ALA A 350 -17.43 -25.23 -14.50
C ALA A 350 -18.13 -25.31 -13.13
N THR A 351 -18.26 -26.52 -12.61
CA THR A 351 -18.96 -26.81 -11.33
C THR A 351 -18.15 -26.47 -10.08
N ASP A 352 -16.92 -25.98 -10.22
CA ASP A 352 -15.94 -25.89 -9.12
C ASP A 352 -15.26 -24.50 -8.96
N VAL A 353 -15.52 -23.51 -9.85
CA VAL A 353 -14.88 -22.18 -9.77
C VAL A 353 -15.84 -21.05 -10.14
N HIS A 354 -16.36 -20.36 -9.12
CA HIS A 354 -17.19 -19.16 -9.28
C HIS A 354 -16.55 -17.88 -8.72
N SER A 355 -15.41 -17.95 -8.01
CA SER A 355 -14.72 -16.76 -7.50
C SER A 355 -13.84 -16.08 -8.54
N ALA A 356 -13.93 -14.76 -8.65
CA ALA A 356 -12.84 -13.94 -9.17
C ALA A 356 -11.84 -13.66 -8.04
N LYS A 357 -10.56 -13.95 -8.27
CA LYS A 357 -9.52 -13.80 -7.24
C LYS A 357 -8.33 -12.99 -7.72
N LEU A 358 -7.87 -12.06 -6.86
CA LEU A 358 -6.60 -11.36 -6.97
C LEU A 358 -5.77 -11.65 -5.73
N VAL A 359 -4.50 -12.01 -5.92
CA VAL A 359 -3.50 -12.16 -4.85
C VAL A 359 -2.34 -11.24 -5.16
N MET A 360 -2.16 -10.19 -4.36
CA MET A 360 -1.10 -9.20 -4.50
C MET A 360 -0.05 -9.38 -3.39
N THR A 361 1.14 -9.83 -3.79
CA THR A 361 2.32 -9.99 -2.90
C THR A 361 3.42 -8.97 -3.21
N GLY A 362 3.39 -8.38 -4.40
CA GLY A 362 4.34 -7.40 -4.88
C GLY A 362 3.81 -6.67 -6.11
N GLY A 363 4.72 -6.14 -6.94
CA GLY A 363 4.36 -5.30 -8.09
C GLY A 363 3.80 -3.93 -7.68
N SER A 364 3.24 -3.20 -8.65
CA SER A 364 2.61 -1.91 -8.40
C SER A 364 1.39 -1.64 -9.27
N ILE A 365 0.45 -0.84 -8.78
CA ILE A 365 -0.72 -0.36 -9.50
C ILE A 365 -0.75 1.17 -9.38
N THR A 366 -0.41 1.89 -10.45
CA THR A 366 -0.17 3.35 -10.38
C THR A 366 -0.70 4.16 -11.56
N ASN A 367 -1.14 5.41 -11.32
CA ASN A 367 -1.59 6.34 -12.37
C ASN A 367 -2.71 5.81 -13.28
N ASN A 368 -3.54 4.87 -12.79
CA ASN A 368 -4.70 4.39 -13.54
C ASN A 368 -5.95 5.27 -13.26
N LYS A 369 -6.86 5.35 -14.23
CA LYS A 369 -8.08 6.19 -14.15
C LYS A 369 -9.34 5.35 -14.35
N ALA A 370 -10.34 5.56 -13.49
CA ALA A 370 -11.70 5.04 -13.69
C ALA A 370 -12.72 6.19 -13.78
N ASP A 371 -13.57 6.18 -14.80
CA ASP A 371 -14.60 7.21 -14.97
C ASP A 371 -15.82 7.01 -14.04
N TRP A 372 -15.83 5.93 -13.24
CA TRP A 372 -16.77 5.77 -12.11
C TRP A 372 -16.08 5.46 -10.76
N VAL A 373 -15.80 4.18 -10.46
CA VAL A 373 -15.27 3.73 -9.16
C VAL A 373 -14.08 2.76 -9.29
N GLY A 374 -13.25 2.69 -8.26
CA GLY A 374 -12.08 1.80 -8.24
C GLY A 374 -10.99 2.27 -9.19
N GLY A 375 -10.30 3.35 -8.86
CA GLY A 375 -9.25 3.90 -9.71
C GLY A 375 -8.14 2.88 -9.98
N ALA A 376 -7.66 2.22 -8.94
CA ALA A 376 -6.79 1.06 -9.05
C ALA A 376 -7.62 -0.23 -9.24
N ILE A 377 -8.42 -0.61 -8.25
CA ILE A 377 -9.17 -1.87 -8.23
C ILE A 377 -10.67 -1.60 -7.98
N SER A 378 -11.55 -2.18 -8.79
CA SER A 378 -12.98 -2.31 -8.45
C SER A 378 -13.40 -3.76 -8.42
N ALA A 379 -13.95 -4.20 -7.29
CA ALA A 379 -14.52 -5.53 -7.11
C ALA A 379 -16.04 -5.43 -6.90
N TRP A 380 -16.80 -6.27 -7.62
CA TRP A 380 -18.24 -6.34 -7.53
C TRP A 380 -18.74 -7.78 -7.45
N ASP A 381 -19.23 -8.19 -6.28
CA ASP A 381 -19.91 -9.48 -6.14
C ASP A 381 -21.39 -9.32 -6.53
N CYS A 382 -21.82 -9.98 -7.61
CA CYS A 382 -23.19 -9.88 -8.12
C CYS A 382 -24.10 -11.07 -7.75
N ARG A 383 -23.65 -11.96 -6.84
CA ARG A 383 -24.46 -13.11 -6.41
C ARG A 383 -25.73 -12.66 -5.69
N GLY A 384 -26.88 -13.07 -6.22
CA GLY A 384 -28.18 -12.91 -5.56
C GLY A 384 -28.43 -14.00 -4.51
N GLY A 385 -29.42 -13.78 -3.64
CA GLY A 385 -29.68 -14.64 -2.47
C GLY A 385 -29.94 -16.13 -2.73
N ASP A 386 -30.39 -16.50 -3.94
CA ASP A 386 -30.56 -17.92 -4.31
C ASP A 386 -29.22 -18.61 -4.63
N ALA A 387 -28.22 -17.87 -5.14
CA ALA A 387 -26.92 -18.43 -5.51
C ALA A 387 -26.09 -18.82 -4.28
N ALA A 388 -25.99 -17.91 -3.31
CA ALA A 388 -25.26 -18.08 -2.05
C ALA A 388 -25.75 -19.25 -1.15
N SER A 389 -26.71 -20.05 -1.61
CA SER A 389 -27.23 -21.26 -0.95
C SER A 389 -26.74 -22.57 -1.57
N PHE A 390 -25.98 -22.56 -2.68
CA PHE A 390 -25.39 -23.77 -3.24
C PHE A 390 -24.26 -24.31 -2.34
N PRO A 391 -24.24 -25.62 -2.01
CA PRO A 391 -23.15 -26.20 -1.23
C PRO A 391 -21.82 -26.07 -1.98
N GLY A 392 -20.94 -25.21 -1.48
CA GLY A 392 -19.68 -24.85 -2.14
C GLY A 392 -19.63 -23.42 -2.69
N ASP A 393 -20.70 -22.61 -2.61
CA ASP A 393 -20.69 -21.20 -3.04
C ASP A 393 -20.17 -20.23 -1.96
N ASP A 394 -19.07 -20.60 -1.28
CA ASP A 394 -18.28 -19.69 -0.43
C ASP A 394 -17.44 -18.70 -1.29
N TYR A 395 -17.57 -18.76 -2.62
CA TYR A 395 -16.65 -18.21 -3.61
C TYR A 395 -17.15 -16.88 -4.22
N GLY A 396 -16.99 -15.80 -3.45
CA GLY A 396 -17.22 -14.43 -3.92
C GLY A 396 -16.04 -13.83 -4.69
N VAL A 397 -16.08 -12.50 -4.87
CA VAL A 397 -14.93 -11.75 -5.37
C VAL A 397 -13.96 -11.50 -4.21
N ILE A 398 -12.72 -11.99 -4.32
CA ILE A 398 -11.72 -12.00 -3.24
C ILE A 398 -10.45 -11.28 -3.67
N ILE A 399 -10.00 -10.31 -2.87
CA ILE A 399 -8.72 -9.63 -3.02
C ILE A 399 -7.87 -9.93 -1.79
N ASP A 400 -6.78 -10.69 -1.94
CA ASP A 400 -5.75 -10.87 -0.89
C ASP A 400 -4.59 -9.90 -1.17
N ILE A 401 -4.32 -8.92 -0.28
CA ILE A 401 -3.15 -8.03 -0.38
C ILE A 401 -2.23 -8.22 0.83
N SER A 402 -0.96 -8.50 0.54
CA SER A 402 0.10 -8.71 1.55
C SER A 402 1.36 -7.86 1.32
N GLY A 403 1.49 -7.24 0.14
CA GLY A 403 2.63 -6.41 -0.25
C GLY A 403 2.38 -5.69 -1.57
N GLY A 404 3.41 -4.99 -2.07
CA GLY A 404 3.32 -4.15 -3.27
C GLY A 404 2.75 -2.76 -3.01
N THR A 405 2.56 -1.98 -4.07
CA THR A 405 2.17 -0.56 -4.00
C THR A 405 0.93 -0.24 -4.84
N ILE A 406 -0.04 0.43 -4.23
CA ILE A 406 -1.18 1.08 -4.89
C ILE A 406 -1.07 2.58 -4.61
N SER A 407 -0.82 3.41 -5.62
CA SER A 407 -0.71 4.87 -5.46
C SER A 407 -1.13 5.65 -6.71
N ASP A 408 -1.47 6.93 -6.55
CA ASP A 408 -1.69 7.87 -7.66
C ASP A 408 -2.79 7.47 -8.66
N ASN A 409 -3.65 6.52 -8.30
CA ASN A 409 -4.81 6.12 -9.08
C ASN A 409 -5.99 7.07 -8.83
N THR A 410 -6.89 7.20 -9.80
CA THR A 410 -7.98 8.20 -9.75
C THR A 410 -9.32 7.60 -10.16
N SER A 411 -10.39 8.05 -9.51
CA SER A 411 -11.78 7.72 -9.83
C SER A 411 -12.64 8.98 -9.77
N GLU A 412 -13.61 9.13 -10.67
CA GLU A 412 -14.48 10.32 -10.67
C GLU A 412 -15.51 10.33 -9.51
N SER A 413 -15.89 9.14 -9.00
CA SER A 413 -16.76 8.98 -7.82
C SER A 413 -15.96 8.57 -6.57
N ASP A 414 -15.67 7.28 -6.39
CA ASP A 414 -15.25 6.70 -5.10
C ASP A 414 -14.28 5.53 -5.24
N GLY A 415 -13.48 5.28 -4.20
CA GLY A 415 -12.51 4.19 -4.18
C GLY A 415 -11.36 4.43 -5.14
N SER A 416 -10.66 5.56 -5.00
CA SER A 416 -9.50 5.89 -5.83
C SER A 416 -8.41 4.81 -5.77
N ALA A 417 -8.21 4.21 -4.59
CA ALA A 417 -7.43 2.98 -4.45
C ALA A 417 -8.29 1.74 -4.78
N ILE A 418 -9.31 1.45 -3.94
CA ILE A 418 -10.09 0.22 -4.04
C ILE A 418 -11.58 0.53 -3.82
N ALA A 419 -12.47 -0.05 -4.63
CA ALA A 419 -13.92 -0.01 -4.42
C ALA A 419 -14.49 -1.42 -4.26
N LEU A 420 -15.11 -1.72 -3.12
CA LEU A 420 -15.73 -3.02 -2.80
C LEU A 420 -17.25 -2.93 -2.88
N ARG A 421 -17.88 -3.78 -3.70
CA ARG A 421 -19.30 -3.69 -4.05
C ARG A 421 -20.04 -5.03 -3.99
N GLY A 422 -21.36 -4.93 -3.89
CA GLY A 422 -22.29 -6.06 -3.77
C GLY A 422 -23.60 -5.85 -4.55
N TYR A 423 -24.46 -6.87 -4.60
CA TYR A 423 -25.73 -6.83 -5.33
C TYR A 423 -26.87 -6.15 -4.55
N TYR A 424 -27.38 -5.00 -5.02
CA TYR A 424 -28.33 -4.15 -4.28
C TYR A 424 -29.69 -4.74 -3.85
N ASN A 425 -30.05 -5.98 -4.23
CA ASN A 425 -31.35 -6.60 -3.93
C ASN A 425 -31.22 -7.95 -3.18
N GLY A 426 -31.34 -7.95 -1.85
CA GLY A 426 -31.48 -9.18 -1.04
C GLY A 426 -30.73 -9.13 0.29
N ASP A 427 -30.50 -10.30 0.90
CA ASP A 427 -29.39 -10.47 1.85
C ASP A 427 -28.11 -10.61 1.02
N VAL A 428 -27.35 -9.51 0.95
CA VAL A 428 -26.39 -9.23 -0.12
C VAL A 428 -25.01 -9.88 0.12
N SER A 429 -24.45 -10.50 -0.93
CA SER A 429 -23.02 -10.83 -0.99
C SER A 429 -22.18 -9.60 -1.38
N TYR A 430 -21.04 -9.41 -0.72
CA TYR A 430 -20.10 -8.33 -1.00
C TYR A 430 -18.71 -8.86 -1.33
N SER A 431 -17.95 -8.12 -2.15
CA SER A 431 -16.53 -8.39 -2.36
C SER A 431 -15.74 -8.31 -1.05
N ASN A 432 -14.81 -9.26 -0.85
CA ASN A 432 -14.00 -9.36 0.36
C ASN A 432 -12.55 -8.91 0.07
N LEU A 433 -12.10 -7.88 0.79
CA LEU A 433 -10.71 -7.43 0.80
C LEU A 433 -10.00 -7.93 2.06
N ARG A 434 -8.91 -8.67 1.86
CA ARG A 434 -8.09 -9.26 2.92
C ARG A 434 -6.74 -8.59 2.96
N LEU A 435 -6.42 -7.98 4.09
CA LEU A 435 -5.18 -7.23 4.31
C LEU A 435 -4.27 -7.94 5.32
N SER A 436 -2.98 -7.95 5.02
CA SER A 436 -1.90 -8.44 5.87
C SER A 436 -0.56 -7.86 5.40
N GLY A 437 0.54 -8.20 6.06
CA GLY A 437 1.89 -7.83 5.64
C GLY A 437 2.13 -6.32 5.69
N ALA A 438 2.85 -5.78 4.69
CA ALA A 438 3.25 -4.37 4.64
C ALA A 438 3.07 -3.74 3.24
N PRO A 439 1.84 -3.69 2.70
CA PRO A 439 1.55 -3.00 1.45
C PRO A 439 1.57 -1.47 1.62
N THR A 440 1.75 -0.76 0.50
CA THR A 440 1.48 0.69 0.41
C THR A 440 0.14 0.87 -0.29
N ILE A 441 -0.84 1.53 0.35
CA ILE A 441 -2.15 1.83 -0.24
C ILE A 441 -2.43 3.32 -0.04
N SER A 442 -2.38 4.08 -1.13
CA SER A 442 -2.67 5.52 -1.17
C SER A 442 -3.90 5.79 -2.03
N GLY A 443 -4.82 6.60 -1.50
CA GLY A 443 -6.19 6.73 -1.96
C GLY A 443 -7.17 6.10 -0.96
N ASP A 444 -8.48 6.27 -1.21
CA ASP A 444 -9.53 5.71 -0.38
C ASP A 444 -9.89 4.27 -0.78
N VAL A 445 -10.18 3.45 0.24
CA VAL A 445 -10.85 2.16 0.14
C VAL A 445 -12.33 2.38 0.46
N TYR A 446 -13.15 2.39 -0.60
CA TYR A 446 -14.59 2.56 -0.52
C TYR A 446 -15.30 1.23 -0.27
N LEU A 447 -16.17 1.22 0.73
CA LEU A 447 -16.99 0.09 1.15
C LEU A 447 -18.46 0.38 0.82
N GLN A 448 -19.08 -0.36 -0.10
CA GLN A 448 -20.51 -0.23 -0.34
C GLN A 448 -21.31 -0.63 0.91
N GLU A 449 -22.25 0.22 1.31
CA GLU A 449 -23.06 0.06 2.53
C GLU A 449 -24.23 -0.93 2.32
N HIS A 450 -24.89 -1.28 3.44
CA HIS A 450 -26.21 -1.88 3.46
C HIS A 450 -27.12 -1.15 4.45
N LYS A 451 -28.45 -1.22 4.26
CA LYS A 451 -29.46 -0.62 5.17
C LYS A 451 -29.52 -1.28 6.56
N ASP A 452 -28.79 -2.36 6.75
CA ASP A 452 -28.65 -3.11 8.00
C ASP A 452 -27.21 -2.89 8.44
N VAL A 453 -27.01 -2.33 9.63
CA VAL A 453 -25.68 -1.91 10.13
C VAL A 453 -24.69 -3.07 10.28
N ASN A 454 -25.21 -4.31 10.34
CA ASN A 454 -24.41 -5.53 10.45
C ASN A 454 -24.07 -6.13 9.06
N LYS A 455 -24.26 -5.36 7.98
CA LYS A 455 -24.07 -5.77 6.58
C LYS A 455 -23.40 -4.66 5.76
N GLY A 456 -22.94 -5.02 4.56
CA GLY A 456 -22.16 -4.17 3.68
C GLY A 456 -20.80 -4.79 3.35
N ALA A 457 -20.02 -4.11 2.52
CA ALA A 457 -18.62 -4.47 2.31
C ALA A 457 -17.78 -4.13 3.54
N MET A 458 -16.80 -4.98 3.85
CA MET A 458 -15.88 -4.84 4.98
C MET A 458 -14.46 -5.23 4.57
N ILE A 459 -13.49 -4.83 5.39
CA ILE A 459 -12.09 -5.22 5.28
C ILE A 459 -11.79 -6.33 6.31
N ASP A 460 -11.29 -7.48 5.87
CA ASP A 460 -10.78 -8.53 6.75
C ASP A 460 -9.26 -8.34 6.95
N VAL A 461 -8.79 -8.15 8.18
CA VAL A 461 -7.36 -8.17 8.53
C VAL A 461 -6.99 -9.59 8.96
N THR A 462 -6.25 -10.29 8.10
CA THR A 462 -6.04 -11.74 8.16
C THR A 462 -4.70 -12.16 8.79
N GLY A 463 -3.89 -11.20 9.24
CA GLY A 463 -2.61 -11.43 9.90
C GLY A 463 -2.04 -10.13 10.48
N GLU A 464 -0.75 -10.11 10.81
CA GLU A 464 -0.06 -8.84 11.09
C GLU A 464 -0.21 -7.90 9.89
N PHE A 465 -0.58 -6.63 10.14
CA PHE A 465 -0.81 -5.62 9.11
C PHE A 465 -0.10 -4.33 9.51
N MET A 466 0.90 -3.95 8.71
CA MET A 466 1.85 -2.86 8.95
C MET A 466 2.03 -2.05 7.66
N PRO A 467 0.98 -1.38 7.15
CA PRO A 467 1.06 -0.61 5.93
C PRO A 467 2.04 0.58 6.08
N SER A 468 2.60 1.05 4.97
CA SER A 468 3.56 2.17 5.02
C SER A 468 2.93 3.49 5.47
N ASP A 469 1.66 3.69 5.13
CA ASP A 469 0.81 4.81 5.54
C ASP A 469 -0.57 4.26 5.94
N PRO A 470 -1.32 4.93 6.84
CA PRO A 470 -2.65 4.48 7.24
C PRO A 470 -3.64 4.44 6.07
N VAL A 471 -4.42 3.37 5.98
CA VAL A 471 -5.42 3.18 4.90
C VAL A 471 -6.63 4.06 5.15
N ILE A 472 -6.97 4.91 4.17
CA ILE A 472 -8.18 5.74 4.22
C ILE A 472 -9.39 4.88 3.88
N VAL A 473 -10.43 4.91 4.71
CA VAL A 473 -11.68 4.13 4.54
C VAL A 473 -12.86 5.08 4.35
N THR A 474 -13.76 4.74 3.42
CA THR A 474 -14.99 5.48 3.09
C THR A 474 -16.16 4.53 2.87
N ASP A 475 -17.40 5.02 2.97
CA ASP A 475 -18.62 4.30 2.56
C ASP A 475 -19.71 5.27 2.07
N ASP A 476 -20.94 4.77 1.89
CA ASP A 476 -22.04 5.57 1.31
C ASP A 476 -22.53 6.70 2.23
N ASN A 477 -22.93 6.39 3.47
CA ASN A 477 -23.60 7.35 4.37
C ASN A 477 -22.94 7.47 5.76
N GLY A 478 -21.97 6.63 6.12
CA GLY A 478 -21.29 6.68 7.41
C GLY A 478 -22.24 6.42 8.59
N ILE A 479 -22.89 5.25 8.60
CA ILE A 479 -23.78 4.89 9.71
C ILE A 479 -22.97 4.57 10.96
N VAL A 480 -23.13 5.36 12.02
CA VAL A 480 -22.52 5.12 13.34
C VAL A 480 -22.93 3.74 13.88
N GLY A 481 -21.97 2.97 14.40
CA GLY A 481 -22.18 1.59 14.85
C GLY A 481 -22.26 0.56 13.71
N ARG A 482 -21.85 0.91 12.48
CA ARG A 482 -21.67 -0.04 11.38
C ARG A 482 -20.25 -0.62 11.43
N ASP A 483 -20.17 -1.95 11.40
CA ASP A 483 -18.93 -2.69 11.23
C ASP A 483 -18.30 -2.42 9.85
N ILE A 484 -17.00 -2.09 9.84
CA ILE A 484 -16.25 -1.77 8.60
C ILE A 484 -14.96 -2.58 8.45
N ILE A 485 -14.31 -2.95 9.55
CA ILE A 485 -13.06 -3.71 9.54
C ILE A 485 -13.14 -4.81 10.60
N LYS A 486 -12.72 -6.02 10.25
CA LYS A 486 -12.70 -7.18 11.14
C LYS A 486 -11.31 -7.80 11.17
N TYR A 487 -10.79 -8.05 12.36
CA TYR A 487 -9.53 -8.75 12.57
C TYR A 487 -9.75 -10.24 12.83
N VAL A 488 -8.80 -11.07 12.40
CA VAL A 488 -8.78 -12.50 12.72
C VAL A 488 -8.32 -12.75 14.17
N ASP A 489 -8.85 -13.80 14.79
CA ASP A 489 -8.49 -14.21 16.15
C ASP A 489 -6.97 -14.31 16.36
N GLY A 490 -6.49 -13.68 17.44
CA GLY A 490 -5.06 -13.65 17.81
C GLY A 490 -4.30 -12.43 17.27
N VAL A 491 -4.82 -11.72 16.28
CA VAL A 491 -4.35 -10.36 15.95
C VAL A 491 -5.04 -9.36 16.88
N THR A 492 -4.39 -8.26 17.22
CA THR A 492 -5.00 -7.17 18.01
C THR A 492 -5.33 -6.01 17.09
N PRO A 493 -6.56 -5.45 17.10
CA PRO A 493 -6.88 -4.32 16.24
C PRO A 493 -6.05 -3.08 16.55
N ASP A 494 -5.39 -2.56 15.53
CA ASP A 494 -4.70 -1.28 15.54
C ASP A 494 -5.59 -0.22 14.88
N LEU A 495 -5.83 0.89 15.60
CA LEU A 495 -6.59 2.04 15.10
C LEU A 495 -5.70 3.00 14.31
N SER A 496 -4.37 2.92 14.43
CA SER A 496 -3.44 3.86 13.81
C SER A 496 -3.17 3.56 12.32
N VAL A 497 -3.43 2.32 11.88
CA VAL A 497 -3.23 1.86 10.50
C VAL A 497 -4.45 2.10 9.59
N PHE A 498 -5.53 2.68 10.13
CA PHE A 498 -6.73 3.08 9.39
C PHE A 498 -7.13 4.52 9.72
N VAL A 499 -7.65 5.25 8.72
CA VAL A 499 -8.11 6.64 8.87
C VAL A 499 -9.48 6.79 8.21
N SER A 500 -10.37 7.53 8.85
CA SER A 500 -11.68 7.88 8.28
C SER A 500 -11.53 8.91 7.15
N GLY A 501 -12.21 8.69 6.02
CA GLY A 501 -12.39 9.70 4.96
C GLY A 501 -13.51 10.71 5.25
N TRP A 502 -14.26 10.54 6.34
CA TRP A 502 -15.34 11.44 6.76
C TRP A 502 -14.83 12.61 7.60
N ASP A 503 -15.52 13.77 7.52
CA ASP A 503 -15.24 14.95 8.36
C ASP A 503 -15.90 14.91 9.75
N THR A 504 -16.80 13.94 9.97
CA THR A 504 -17.69 13.91 11.15
C THR A 504 -17.67 12.57 11.90
N LEU A 505 -16.91 11.59 11.40
CA LEU A 505 -16.89 10.22 11.90
C LEU A 505 -15.45 9.76 11.98
N GLY A 506 -15.14 9.04 13.05
CA GLY A 506 -13.87 8.35 13.24
C GLY A 506 -14.06 6.83 13.22
N ILE A 507 -12.94 6.11 13.31
CA ILE A 507 -12.93 4.65 13.42
C ILE A 507 -12.65 4.30 14.88
N ARG A 508 -13.53 3.51 15.50
CA ARG A 508 -13.36 3.02 16.88
C ARG A 508 -13.52 1.51 16.95
N ARG A 509 -13.11 0.91 18.08
CA ARG A 509 -13.41 -0.50 18.37
C ARG A 509 -14.89 -0.63 18.74
N ASP A 510 -15.55 -1.68 18.24
CA ASP A 510 -16.87 -2.07 18.71
C ASP A 510 -16.83 -2.42 20.21
N GLU A 511 -17.82 -1.93 20.94
CA GLU A 511 -17.99 -2.14 22.38
C GLU A 511 -18.44 -3.58 22.71
N THR A 512 -19.00 -4.30 21.74
CA THR A 512 -19.49 -5.68 21.88
C THR A 512 -18.49 -6.73 21.37
N ASN A 513 -17.69 -6.41 20.35
CA ASN A 513 -16.68 -7.26 19.75
C ASN A 513 -15.34 -6.54 19.57
N SER A 514 -14.41 -6.81 20.49
CA SER A 514 -13.08 -6.19 20.50
C SER A 514 -12.18 -6.52 19.29
N GLN A 515 -12.61 -7.40 18.37
CA GLN A 515 -11.92 -7.71 17.10
C GLN A 515 -12.48 -6.93 15.90
N VAL A 516 -13.49 -6.09 16.09
CA VAL A 516 -14.14 -5.33 15.03
C VAL A 516 -13.94 -3.83 15.24
N LEU A 517 -13.78 -3.11 14.14
CA LEU A 517 -13.80 -1.65 14.09
C LEU A 517 -15.05 -1.18 13.35
N GLU A 518 -15.67 -0.15 13.90
CA GLU A 518 -16.92 0.46 13.46
C GLU A 518 -16.77 1.97 13.27
N TRP A 519 -17.74 2.59 12.58
CA TRP A 519 -17.89 4.05 12.60
C TRP A 519 -18.33 4.56 13.97
N GLY A 520 -17.59 5.50 14.53
CA GLY A 520 -17.98 6.28 15.71
C GLY A 520 -18.20 7.75 15.38
N ASP A 521 -19.13 8.39 16.09
CA ASP A 521 -19.19 9.86 16.12
C ASP A 521 -17.88 10.42 16.69
N GLU A 522 -17.33 11.46 16.06
CA GLU A 522 -16.24 12.22 16.69
C GLU A 522 -16.78 13.19 17.75
N VAL A 523 -16.07 13.29 18.86
CA VAL A 523 -16.39 14.23 19.95
C VAL A 523 -15.44 15.42 19.94
N PRO A 524 -15.91 16.64 20.27
CA PRO A 524 -15.03 17.80 20.38
C PRO A 524 -14.16 17.71 21.63
N ILE A 525 -12.86 17.94 21.46
CA ILE A 525 -11.89 18.11 22.56
C ILE A 525 -11.50 19.58 22.61
N TRP A 526 -11.89 20.24 23.69
CA TRP A 526 -11.63 21.67 23.90
C TRP A 526 -10.27 21.88 24.57
N PHE A 527 -9.47 22.79 24.03
CA PHE A 527 -8.19 23.20 24.57
C PHE A 527 -8.30 24.62 25.12
N VAL A 528 -8.06 24.79 26.43
CA VAL A 528 -8.18 26.10 27.12
C VAL A 528 -6.80 26.70 27.35
N GLY A 529 -6.54 27.88 26.79
CA GLY A 529 -5.30 28.66 26.94
C GLY A 529 -5.19 29.41 28.27
N LYS A 530 -4.00 29.95 28.61
CA LYS A 530 -3.76 30.71 29.86
C LYS A 530 -4.67 31.94 30.00
N ASP A 531 -5.07 32.55 28.89
CA ASP A 531 -5.95 33.71 28.82
C ASP A 531 -7.44 33.35 28.72
N SER A 532 -7.79 32.08 28.94
CA SER A 532 -9.14 31.51 28.73
C SER A 532 -9.61 31.51 27.27
N SER A 533 -8.71 31.67 26.29
CA SER A 533 -8.98 31.30 24.90
C SER A 533 -9.37 29.81 24.81
N GLN A 534 -10.25 29.49 23.87
CA GLN A 534 -10.72 28.13 23.63
C GLN A 534 -10.60 27.80 22.14
N GLU A 535 -9.90 26.73 21.85
CA GLU A 535 -9.86 26.09 20.54
C GLU A 535 -10.35 24.65 20.68
N LYS A 536 -10.64 23.96 19.56
CA LYS A 536 -11.00 22.54 19.61
C LYS A 536 -10.46 21.74 18.44
N ILE A 537 -10.30 20.44 18.66
CA ILE A 537 -10.23 19.42 17.61
C ILE A 537 -11.45 18.51 17.71
N MET A 538 -11.72 17.75 16.66
CA MET A 538 -12.56 16.56 16.74
C MET A 538 -11.65 15.34 16.98
N ALA A 539 -12.12 14.37 17.75
CA ALA A 539 -11.40 13.12 17.99
C ALA A 539 -12.36 11.95 18.23
N THR A 540 -11.95 10.76 17.84
CA THR A 540 -12.75 9.54 18.05
C THR A 540 -12.63 9.03 19.49
N PRO A 541 -13.74 8.69 20.18
CA PRO A 541 -13.67 7.93 21.42
C PRO A 541 -12.87 6.62 21.25
N GLY A 542 -11.96 6.36 22.19
CA GLY A 542 -11.01 5.24 22.17
C GLY A 542 -9.64 5.55 21.53
N SER A 543 -9.47 6.72 20.92
CA SER A 543 -8.21 7.14 20.28
C SER A 543 -7.36 8.08 21.15
N VAL A 544 -6.05 8.10 20.93
CA VAL A 544 -5.13 9.08 21.53
C VAL A 544 -5.12 10.39 20.71
N ILE A 545 -4.84 11.52 21.36
CA ILE A 545 -4.77 12.82 20.68
C ILE A 545 -3.41 12.97 19.98
N ASN A 546 -3.43 13.13 18.66
CA ASN A 546 -2.23 13.47 17.89
C ASN A 546 -1.69 14.86 18.31
N PRO A 547 -0.46 14.98 18.85
CA PRO A 547 0.09 16.28 19.25
C PRO A 547 0.18 17.30 18.11
N ALA A 548 0.26 16.86 16.86
CA ALA A 548 0.34 17.72 15.68
C ALA A 548 -1.02 18.28 15.22
N SER A 549 -2.15 17.76 15.71
CA SER A 549 -3.47 18.36 15.46
C SER A 549 -3.86 19.42 16.51
N ILE A 550 -3.13 19.49 17.63
CA ILE A 550 -3.39 20.47 18.70
C ILE A 550 -3.08 21.88 18.18
N PRO A 551 -4.02 22.84 18.25
CA PRO A 551 -3.80 24.22 17.85
C PRO A 551 -2.63 24.88 18.60
N GLU A 552 -1.83 25.69 17.89
CA GLU A 552 -0.71 26.40 18.50
C GLU A 552 -1.18 27.38 19.58
N MET A 553 -0.91 27.04 20.84
CA MET A 553 -1.19 27.87 22.00
C MET A 553 0.07 28.62 22.43
N THR A 554 0.00 29.95 22.51
CA THR A 554 1.12 30.79 22.96
C THR A 554 0.68 31.76 24.05
N SER A 555 1.56 32.01 25.02
CA SER A 555 1.32 33.01 26.06
C SER A 555 2.61 33.76 26.38
N LYS A 556 2.55 35.09 26.36
CA LYS A 556 3.74 35.94 26.41
C LYS A 556 4.47 35.83 27.75
N GLY A 557 5.74 35.41 27.71
CA GLY A 557 6.56 35.16 28.89
C GLY A 557 6.32 33.82 29.57
N TYR A 558 5.59 32.90 28.92
CA TYR A 558 5.40 31.52 29.37
C TYR A 558 5.78 30.52 28.29
N THR A 559 5.95 29.26 28.67
CA THR A 559 6.11 28.09 27.81
C THR A 559 5.05 27.06 28.20
N LEU A 560 4.36 26.46 27.22
CA LEU A 560 3.40 25.39 27.44
C LEU A 560 4.14 24.14 27.94
N ASP A 561 3.71 23.59 29.07
CA ASP A 561 4.34 22.45 29.75
C ASP A 561 3.48 21.16 29.70
N GLY A 562 2.30 21.25 29.10
CA GLY A 562 1.38 20.14 28.92
C GLY A 562 -0.07 20.55 29.18
N TRP A 563 -0.88 19.55 29.52
CA TRP A 563 -2.33 19.67 29.65
C TRP A 563 -2.81 18.89 30.88
N THR A 564 -3.94 19.31 31.46
CA THR A 564 -4.70 18.54 32.45
C THR A 564 -6.09 18.20 31.94
N ASP A 565 -6.59 17.05 32.35
CA ASP A 565 -7.98 16.61 32.15
C ASP A 565 -8.98 17.47 32.98
N PRO A 566 -10.31 17.26 32.84
CA PRO A 566 -11.32 17.95 33.63
C PRO A 566 -11.26 17.71 35.14
N ASP A 567 -10.64 16.60 35.59
CA ASP A 567 -10.45 16.26 37.00
C ASP A 567 -9.17 16.87 37.60
N GLY A 568 -8.32 17.48 36.76
CA GLY A 568 -7.07 18.13 37.13
C GLY A 568 -5.83 17.21 37.10
N ASN A 569 -5.95 15.97 36.61
CA ASN A 569 -4.80 15.08 36.40
C ASN A 569 -4.03 15.51 35.16
N LYS A 570 -2.72 15.26 35.12
CA LYS A 570 -1.92 15.52 33.93
C LYS A 570 -2.28 14.54 32.81
N TRP A 571 -2.65 15.07 31.64
CA TRP A 571 -2.92 14.29 30.44
C TRP A 571 -1.61 13.87 29.76
N ASP A 572 -1.47 12.58 29.47
CA ASP A 572 -0.40 11.99 28.68
C ASP A 572 -0.85 11.74 27.24
N MET A 573 -0.44 12.64 26.34
CA MET A 573 -0.76 12.58 24.91
C MET A 573 -0.32 11.28 24.21
N ALA A 574 0.56 10.48 24.79
CA ALA A 574 0.99 9.21 24.22
C ALA A 574 0.14 8.00 24.63
N ASN A 575 -0.61 8.09 25.73
CA ASN A 575 -1.25 6.94 26.38
C ASN A 575 -2.73 7.16 26.77
N ASP A 576 -3.12 8.40 27.07
CA ASP A 576 -4.50 8.70 27.47
C ASP A 576 -5.41 8.79 26.24
N VAL A 577 -6.55 8.11 26.33
CA VAL A 577 -7.53 7.99 25.24
C VAL A 577 -8.75 8.87 25.49
N VAL A 578 -9.27 9.46 24.42
CA VAL A 578 -10.53 10.21 24.42
C VAL A 578 -11.68 9.27 24.80
N THR A 579 -12.55 9.68 25.71
CA THR A 579 -13.74 8.91 26.12
C THR A 579 -15.05 9.55 25.65
N ASN A 580 -15.12 10.88 25.67
CA ASN A 580 -16.29 11.71 25.37
C ASN A 580 -15.84 13.16 25.13
N GLU A 581 -16.77 14.07 24.84
CA GLU A 581 -16.49 15.52 24.84
C GLU A 581 -15.86 15.91 26.18
N MET A 582 -14.67 16.51 26.12
CA MET A 582 -13.88 16.89 27.30
C MET A 582 -13.10 18.19 27.05
N THR A 583 -12.60 18.75 28.14
CA THR A 583 -11.83 20.00 28.13
C THR A 583 -10.46 19.77 28.74
N LEU A 584 -9.42 19.95 27.94
CA LEU A 584 -8.03 19.95 28.38
C LEU A 584 -7.58 21.36 28.70
N THR A 585 -7.09 21.58 29.92
CA THR A 585 -6.61 22.90 30.38
C THR A 585 -5.09 22.97 30.27
N SER A 586 -4.57 24.04 29.67
CA SER A 586 -3.13 24.19 29.44
C SER A 586 -2.35 24.48 30.73
N VAL A 587 -1.24 23.77 30.92
CA VAL A 587 -0.29 23.96 32.03
C VAL A 587 0.89 24.79 31.52
N TRP A 588 1.28 25.84 32.24
CA TRP A 588 2.32 26.77 31.79
C TRP A 588 3.47 26.89 32.79
N LYS A 589 4.69 26.98 32.26
CA LYS A 589 5.88 27.42 33.00
C LYS A 589 6.15 28.89 32.70
N LEU A 590 6.45 29.67 33.74
CA LEU A 590 6.98 31.03 33.61
C LEU A 590 8.39 30.94 32.99
N ASN A 591 8.68 31.77 31.99
CA ASN A 591 9.98 31.74 31.33
C ASN A 591 11.07 32.30 32.25
N ALA A 592 12.30 31.78 32.12
CA ALA A 592 13.43 32.28 32.89
C ALA A 592 13.75 33.75 32.51
N PRO A 593 14.04 34.63 33.48
CA PRO A 593 14.49 35.98 33.19
C PRO A 593 15.91 35.95 32.60
N GLU A 594 16.18 36.80 31.62
CA GLU A 594 17.56 37.11 31.23
C GLU A 594 18.17 38.01 32.32
N VAL A 595 19.30 37.60 32.89
CA VAL A 595 19.95 38.30 34.00
C VAL A 595 21.31 38.83 33.59
N THR A 596 21.55 40.11 33.83
CA THR A 596 22.84 40.77 33.63
C THR A 596 23.24 41.59 34.87
N ILE A 597 24.53 41.89 34.99
CA ILE A 597 25.05 42.80 36.02
C ILE A 597 25.64 44.02 35.32
N LYS A 598 25.23 45.21 35.75
CA LYS A 598 25.87 46.48 35.42
C LYS A 598 26.73 46.93 36.61
N ALA A 599 28.04 46.90 36.43
CA ALA A 599 28.98 47.52 37.37
C ALA A 599 29.08 49.04 37.10
N ASP A 600 29.31 49.84 38.15
CA ASP A 600 29.72 51.24 38.02
C ASP A 600 31.17 51.37 37.52
N LYS A 601 32.04 50.48 37.98
CA LYS A 601 33.42 50.24 37.51
C LYS A 601 33.83 48.80 37.85
N THR A 602 34.80 48.22 37.15
CA THR A 602 35.33 46.87 37.43
C THR A 602 36.66 46.88 38.17
N GLU A 603 37.29 48.04 38.30
CA GLU A 603 38.58 48.23 38.98
C GLU A 603 38.47 49.41 39.97
N ALA A 604 39.09 49.27 41.14
CA ALA A 604 39.05 50.27 42.21
C ALA A 604 40.35 50.29 43.05
N LYS A 605 40.44 51.24 43.99
CA LYS A 605 41.52 51.32 44.99
C LYS A 605 41.09 50.71 46.33
N PRO A 606 42.01 50.37 47.25
CA PRO A 606 41.66 49.80 48.54
C PRO A 606 40.90 50.83 49.37
N GLY A 607 39.76 50.43 49.94
CA GLY A 607 38.85 51.33 50.65
C GLY A 607 37.84 52.08 49.76
N GLU A 608 37.93 51.96 48.43
CA GLU A 608 36.80 52.28 47.55
C GLU A 608 35.81 51.09 47.48
N THR A 609 34.64 51.34 46.90
CA THR A 609 33.61 50.33 46.63
C THR A 609 33.34 50.24 45.13
N ILE A 610 33.02 49.03 44.65
CA ILE A 610 32.38 48.78 43.36
C ILE A 610 30.90 48.48 43.62
N THR A 611 30.01 49.11 42.85
CA THR A 611 28.56 48.91 42.93
C THR A 611 28.10 48.06 41.76
N LEU A 612 27.70 46.82 42.05
CA LEU A 612 27.09 45.92 41.08
C LEU A 612 25.58 46.06 41.14
N THR A 613 24.94 46.36 40.00
CA THR A 613 23.48 46.47 39.88
C THR A 613 22.97 45.29 39.05
N ALA A 614 22.09 44.49 39.64
CA ALA A 614 21.42 43.39 38.95
C ALA A 614 20.31 43.93 38.03
N ILE A 615 20.24 43.40 36.81
CA ILE A 615 19.21 43.75 35.82
C ILE A 615 18.56 42.44 35.35
N ALA A 616 17.26 42.31 35.61
CA ALA A 616 16.41 41.27 35.05
C ALA A 616 15.64 41.81 33.84
N SER A 617 15.64 41.07 32.74
CA SER A 617 14.76 41.28 31.60
C SER A 617 13.86 40.06 31.41
N HIS A 618 12.56 40.30 31.27
CA HIS A 618 11.56 39.29 31.00
C HIS A 618 10.46 39.89 30.12
N ASP A 619 9.70 39.08 29.39
CA ASP A 619 8.62 39.57 28.52
C ASP A 619 7.50 40.27 29.28
N ILE A 620 7.19 39.74 30.48
CA ILE A 620 6.28 40.33 31.45
C ILE A 620 7.07 41.36 32.28
N LYS A 621 6.55 42.59 32.38
CA LYS A 621 7.22 43.69 33.08
C LYS A 621 6.67 43.84 34.49
N GLY A 622 7.54 44.24 35.43
CA GLY A 622 7.15 44.53 36.82
C GLY A 622 7.00 43.31 37.74
N LEU A 623 7.46 42.11 37.32
CA LEU A 623 7.43 40.92 38.16
C LEU A 623 8.26 41.11 39.45
N PRO A 624 7.74 40.73 40.64
CA PRO A 624 8.53 40.58 41.85
C PRO A 624 9.82 39.78 41.61
N CYS A 625 10.93 40.29 42.14
CA CYS A 625 12.26 39.69 42.01
C CYS A 625 12.87 39.47 43.40
N THR A 626 13.46 38.30 43.63
CA THR A 626 14.37 38.06 44.76
C THR A 626 15.78 37.77 44.24
N TYR A 627 16.80 38.20 44.99
CA TYR A 627 18.19 38.18 44.55
C TYR A 627 19.02 37.31 45.50
N VAL A 628 19.95 36.54 44.94
CA VAL A 628 20.99 35.83 45.70
C VAL A 628 22.32 36.09 45.00
N TRP A 629 23.24 36.75 45.70
CA TRP A 629 24.57 37.07 45.16
C TRP A 629 25.59 35.98 45.47
N TYR A 630 26.55 35.81 44.56
CA TYR A 630 27.63 34.84 44.63
C TYR A 630 28.97 35.56 44.41
N LYS A 631 30.00 35.09 45.13
CA LYS A 631 31.40 35.45 44.93
C LYS A 631 32.20 34.17 44.69
N ASP A 632 32.93 34.10 43.59
CA ASP A 632 33.77 32.95 43.19
C ASP A 632 32.97 31.62 43.24
N GLY A 633 31.73 31.66 42.75
CA GLY A 633 30.78 30.53 42.76
C GLY A 633 30.10 30.24 44.11
N LYS A 634 30.41 30.97 45.18
CA LYS A 634 29.88 30.74 46.54
C LYS A 634 28.89 31.83 46.96
N GLU A 635 27.74 31.42 47.51
CA GLU A 635 26.70 32.32 48.03
C GLU A 635 27.23 33.32 49.08
N ILE A 636 26.87 34.60 48.91
CA ILE A 636 27.12 35.67 49.88
C ILE A 636 25.87 35.80 50.77
N LYS A 637 25.91 35.14 51.93
CA LYS A 637 24.76 35.04 52.84
C LYS A 637 24.25 36.41 53.30
N GLY A 638 22.96 36.66 53.09
CA GLY A 638 22.26 37.88 53.53
C GLY A 638 22.17 38.97 52.46
N GLU A 639 22.89 38.85 51.35
CA GLU A 639 22.84 39.82 50.25
C GLU A 639 21.66 39.53 49.32
N THR A 640 20.53 40.21 49.57
CA THR A 640 19.26 40.02 48.84
C THR A 640 18.78 41.26 48.08
N GLY A 641 19.57 42.33 48.04
CA GLY A 641 19.26 43.55 47.31
C GLY A 641 19.52 43.46 45.81
N SER A 642 18.84 44.30 45.02
CA SER A 642 19.10 44.49 43.59
C SER A 642 20.46 45.13 43.27
N THR A 643 21.15 45.61 44.30
CA THR A 643 22.52 46.14 44.21
C THR A 643 23.40 45.52 45.28
N LEU A 644 24.60 45.09 44.91
CA LEU A 644 25.64 44.63 45.82
C LEU A 644 26.80 45.63 45.82
N LYS A 645 27.33 45.95 47.01
CA LYS A 645 28.52 46.77 47.19
C LYS A 645 29.69 45.89 47.58
N VAL A 646 30.72 45.83 46.73
CA VAL A 646 31.89 44.97 46.94
C VAL A 646 33.14 45.79 47.19
N THR A 647 34.04 45.26 48.03
CA THR A 647 35.32 45.87 48.42
C THR A 647 36.49 44.87 48.34
N GLU A 648 36.27 43.73 47.68
CA GLU A 648 37.21 42.63 47.59
C GLU A 648 37.37 42.13 46.14
N ASN A 649 38.53 41.57 45.83
CA ASN A 649 38.74 40.85 44.57
C ASN A 649 37.85 39.61 44.51
N GLY A 650 37.24 39.37 43.34
CA GLY A 650 36.44 38.16 43.07
C GLY A 650 35.66 38.25 41.76
N ASN A 651 35.15 37.11 41.32
CA ASN A 651 34.14 37.00 40.27
C ASN A 651 32.75 37.01 40.92
N TYR A 652 31.91 37.97 40.55
CA TYR A 652 30.59 38.15 41.14
C TYR A 652 29.47 37.80 40.17
N SER A 653 28.49 37.05 40.61
CA SER A 653 27.28 36.71 39.84
C SER A 653 26.03 36.79 40.72
N VAL A 654 24.86 36.91 40.09
CA VAL A 654 23.58 37.01 40.79
C VAL A 654 22.56 36.06 40.18
N LYS A 655 21.90 35.30 41.05
CA LYS A 655 20.71 34.53 40.72
C LYS A 655 19.49 35.38 41.04
N ILE A 656 18.55 35.48 40.10
CA ILE A 656 17.28 36.17 40.30
C ILE A 656 16.16 35.15 40.13
N MET A 657 15.28 35.06 41.13
CA MET A 657 14.00 34.37 41.00
C MET A 657 12.92 35.43 40.78
N ILE A 658 12.14 35.27 39.71
CA ILE A 658 10.90 36.01 39.47
C ILE A 658 9.69 35.20 39.90
N THR A 659 8.59 35.88 40.21
CA THR A 659 7.29 35.27 40.55
C THR A 659 6.18 36.00 39.81
N ASP A 660 5.22 35.29 39.22
CA ASP A 660 4.03 35.89 38.61
C ASP A 660 2.88 36.14 39.63
N ALA A 661 1.72 36.59 39.14
CA ALA A 661 0.56 36.86 39.98
C ALA A 661 -0.16 35.59 40.46
N GLU A 662 0.06 34.45 39.78
CA GLU A 662 -0.49 33.14 40.12
C GLU A 662 0.44 32.33 41.04
N GLY A 663 1.67 32.81 41.28
CA GLY A 663 2.68 32.19 42.14
C GLY A 663 3.66 31.26 41.42
N LEU A 664 3.63 31.20 40.08
CA LEU A 664 4.67 30.48 39.33
C LEU A 664 6.01 31.20 39.49
N THR A 665 7.08 30.43 39.61
CA THR A 665 8.44 30.95 39.79
C THR A 665 9.35 30.50 38.65
N ALA A 666 10.29 31.37 38.29
CA ALA A 666 11.34 31.07 37.31
C ALA A 666 12.65 31.73 37.75
N GLU A 667 13.78 31.09 37.44
CA GLU A 667 15.10 31.52 37.91
C GLU A 667 16.04 31.78 36.74
N GLY A 668 16.76 32.90 36.80
CA GLY A 668 17.83 33.25 35.87
C GLY A 668 19.13 33.52 36.60
N MET A 669 20.27 33.31 35.94
CA MET A 669 21.60 33.49 36.51
C MET A 669 22.44 34.39 35.62
N SER A 670 23.13 35.37 36.20
CA SER A 670 24.00 36.26 35.45
C SER A 670 25.28 35.57 34.98
N LYS A 671 25.90 36.12 33.93
CA LYS A 671 27.35 35.94 33.72
C LYS A 671 28.13 36.57 34.87
N GLU A 672 29.34 36.09 35.11
CA GLU A 672 30.23 36.64 36.14
C GLU A 672 30.80 38.01 35.72
N VAL A 673 30.88 38.93 36.68
CA VAL A 673 31.60 40.21 36.58
C VAL A 673 32.81 40.16 37.51
N LYS A 674 34.00 40.24 36.93
CA LYS A 674 35.25 40.28 37.68
C LYS A 674 35.49 41.67 38.25
N CYS A 675 35.68 41.75 39.56
CA CYS A 675 36.01 42.99 40.28
C CYS A 675 37.45 42.93 40.80
N THR A 676 38.20 44.01 40.65
CA THR A 676 39.59 44.12 41.13
C THR A 676 39.83 45.38 41.95
N PHE A 677 40.68 45.24 42.96
CA PHE A 677 41.12 46.27 43.89
C PHE A 677 42.64 46.25 43.88
N SER A 678 43.23 47.37 43.47
CA SER A 678 44.68 47.50 43.24
C SER A 678 45.42 47.88 44.52
N ASP A 679 46.43 47.12 44.93
CA ASP A 679 47.22 47.46 46.13
C ASP A 679 47.92 48.83 45.98
N GLN A 680 47.94 49.61 47.05
CA GLN A 680 48.69 50.87 47.09
C GLN A 680 50.19 50.59 46.99
N ALA A 681 50.85 51.19 46.00
CA ALA A 681 52.28 51.06 45.80
C ALA A 681 53.07 51.65 46.99
N SER A 682 53.70 50.79 47.78
CA SER A 682 54.71 51.17 48.76
C SER A 682 55.97 51.67 48.04
N ALA A 683 56.36 52.94 48.24
CA ALA A 683 57.53 53.53 47.59
C ALA A 683 58.53 54.15 48.59
N SER A 684 59.82 54.02 48.23
CA SER A 684 61.02 54.67 48.77
C SER A 684 61.67 54.08 50.04
N GLY A 685 63.02 54.03 50.03
CA GLY A 685 63.86 53.56 51.14
C GLY A 685 65.21 52.94 50.73
N ASN A 686 66.08 53.68 50.04
CA ASN A 686 67.39 53.20 49.56
C ASN A 686 68.53 53.51 50.55
N ALA A 687 69.37 52.53 50.92
CA ALA A 687 70.84 52.67 51.11
C ALA A 687 71.52 51.40 51.67
N GLY A 688 72.76 51.11 51.25
CA GLY A 688 73.80 50.66 52.20
C GLY A 688 74.43 49.25 52.13
N ASN A 689 75.13 48.95 51.02
CA ASN A 689 76.49 48.33 50.98
C ASN A 689 76.89 47.13 51.90
N GLY A 690 77.42 46.02 51.34
CA GLY A 690 78.30 45.11 52.13
C GLY A 690 78.55 43.65 51.70
N SER A 691 79.41 43.42 50.69
CA SER A 691 80.47 42.37 50.62
C SER A 691 80.18 40.84 50.76
N ASN A 692 80.79 40.05 49.84
CA ASN A 692 81.07 38.59 49.86
C ASN A 692 79.90 37.59 49.78
N GLY A 693 79.95 36.45 49.05
CA GLY A 693 80.94 35.97 48.06
C GLY A 693 80.87 34.44 47.77
N LYS A 694 81.18 34.03 46.53
CA LYS A 694 81.48 32.65 45.98
C LYS A 694 80.34 31.61 45.73
N GLY A 695 80.47 30.92 44.57
CA GLY A 695 79.81 29.65 44.17
C GLY A 695 78.75 29.83 43.04
N ASN A 696 79.01 29.69 41.73
CA ASN A 696 79.52 28.55 40.92
C ASN A 696 78.53 27.34 40.98
N THR A 697 77.96 26.73 39.92
CA THR A 697 78.27 26.65 38.46
C THR A 697 77.03 26.38 37.58
N GLY A 698 77.05 26.85 36.32
CA GLY A 698 76.58 26.15 35.09
C GLY A 698 75.05 25.96 34.86
N THR A 699 74.52 25.71 33.67
CA THR A 699 74.98 25.75 32.26
C THR A 699 73.75 25.38 31.40
N ASN A 700 73.58 26.05 30.26
CA ASN A 700 72.82 25.66 29.03
C ASN A 700 71.78 24.52 29.04
N GLY A 701 70.62 24.78 28.43
CA GLY A 701 69.74 23.74 27.87
C GLY A 701 68.60 24.36 27.05
N SER A 702 68.47 23.99 25.78
CA SER A 702 67.47 24.53 24.84
C SER A 702 66.72 23.39 24.13
N VAL A 703 65.62 23.75 23.44
CA VAL A 703 64.89 22.99 22.39
C VAL A 703 63.74 22.07 22.84
N LYS A 704 62.50 22.49 22.49
CA LYS A 704 61.30 21.82 21.88
C LYS A 704 60.95 20.36 22.28
N THR A 705 59.70 19.89 22.31
CA THR A 705 58.60 19.96 21.30
C THR A 705 57.22 19.54 21.88
N GLY A 706 56.10 19.91 21.24
CA GLY A 706 54.98 18.98 20.99
C GLY A 706 53.64 19.15 21.74
N ASP A 707 52.62 19.59 20.98
CA ASP A 707 51.23 19.11 20.84
C ASP A 707 50.13 19.14 21.96
N GLU A 708 48.88 19.12 21.45
CA GLU A 708 47.54 18.91 22.05
C GLU A 708 46.89 20.04 22.91
N ALA A 709 45.58 20.33 22.88
CA ALA A 709 44.50 20.12 21.90
C ALA A 709 43.23 20.97 22.26
N GLN A 710 42.44 21.37 21.23
CA GLN A 710 40.99 21.73 21.12
C GLN A 710 40.15 22.24 22.33
N GLY A 711 39.12 23.09 22.19
CA GLY A 711 38.42 23.72 21.04
C GLY A 711 37.54 24.88 21.57
N ILE A 712 36.33 25.25 21.10
CA ILE A 712 35.43 24.90 19.97
C ILE A 712 34.57 26.16 19.68
N LEU A 713 34.15 26.44 18.43
CA LEU A 713 33.06 27.40 18.12
C LEU A 713 32.30 27.00 16.84
N TYR A 714 30.99 27.32 16.79
CA TYR A 714 30.04 26.96 15.71
C TYR A 714 30.28 27.68 14.38
N LEU A 715 29.90 27.00 13.28
CA LEU A 715 29.70 27.58 11.95
C LEU A 715 28.22 27.40 11.53
N VAL A 716 27.63 28.44 10.94
CA VAL A 716 26.27 28.40 10.35
C VAL A 716 26.37 28.03 8.88
N VAL A 717 25.59 27.05 8.43
CA VAL A 717 25.25 26.84 7.01
C VAL A 717 23.77 26.52 6.88
N LEU A 718 23.14 27.16 5.90
CA LEU A 718 21.72 27.08 5.56
C LEU A 718 21.61 26.26 4.26
N LEU A 719 20.75 25.24 4.21
CA LEU A 719 20.45 24.52 2.96
C LEU A 719 18.95 24.24 2.87
N ALA A 720 18.36 24.64 1.75
CA ALA A 720 17.01 24.28 1.35
C ALA A 720 17.09 23.15 0.31
N ALA A 721 16.20 22.15 0.42
CA ALA A 721 15.98 21.16 -0.63
C ALA A 721 14.54 20.64 -0.56
N LEU A 722 13.73 21.10 -1.53
CA LEU A 722 12.63 20.40 -2.19
C LEU A 722 12.12 19.10 -1.53
N GLY A 723 11.10 19.22 -0.68
CA GLY A 723 10.10 18.16 -0.54
C GLY A 723 9.07 18.31 -1.65
N ALA A 724 9.00 17.35 -2.57
CA ALA A 724 7.84 17.21 -3.44
C ALA A 724 6.70 16.67 -2.58
N GLY A 725 5.94 17.58 -1.96
CA GLY A 725 4.75 17.20 -1.22
C GLY A 725 3.70 16.70 -2.20
N THR A 726 3.40 15.41 -2.14
CA THR A 726 2.11 14.87 -2.59
C THR A 726 1.02 15.65 -1.87
N VAL A 727 0.34 16.54 -2.60
CA VAL A 727 -0.85 17.21 -2.09
C VAL A 727 -1.95 16.17 -2.07
N VAL A 728 -2.10 15.48 -0.95
CA VAL A 728 -3.27 14.64 -0.67
C VAL A 728 -4.47 15.59 -0.60
N VAL A 729 -5.19 15.72 -1.72
CA VAL A 729 -6.45 16.45 -1.79
C VAL A 729 -7.51 15.62 -1.10
N LEU A 730 -7.57 15.76 0.23
CA LEU A 730 -8.65 15.25 1.07
C LEU A 730 -9.99 15.87 0.62
N ARG A 731 -10.69 15.22 -0.31
CA ARG A 731 -12.12 15.44 -0.56
C ARG A 731 -12.93 14.83 0.59
N ARG A 732 -12.87 15.47 1.75
CA ARG A 732 -13.71 15.09 2.90
C ARG A 732 -15.18 15.30 2.54
N ARG A 733 -16.02 14.29 2.80
CA ARG A 733 -17.47 14.36 2.56
C ARG A 733 -18.18 15.07 3.71
N ALA A 734 -18.81 16.21 3.42
CA ALA A 734 -19.73 16.89 4.33
C ALA A 734 -21.18 16.43 4.07
N ARG A 735 -21.96 16.18 5.13
CA ARG A 735 -23.40 15.85 5.03
C ARG A 735 -24.15 17.00 4.33
N GLN A 736 -24.79 16.72 3.20
CA GLN A 736 -25.93 17.51 2.72
C GLN A 736 -27.21 16.92 3.31
N PHE A 737 -28.01 17.77 3.95
CA PHE A 737 -29.33 17.44 4.52
C PHE A 737 -30.45 17.65 3.49
#